data_AF-I4FZB2-F1
#
_entry.id   AF-I4FZB2-F1
#
_cell.length_a   1.000
_cell.length_b   1.000
_cell.length_c   1.000
_cell.angle_alpha   90.00
_cell.angle_beta   90.00
_cell.angle_gamma   90.00
#
_symmetry.space_group_name_H-M   'P 1'
#
loop_
_entity.id
_entity.type
_entity.pdbx_description
1 polymer ?
#
loop_
_entity_poly.entity_id
_entity_poly.type
_entity_poly.pdbx_seq_one_letter_code
_entity_poly.pdbx_strand_id
1 'polypeptide(L)'
;MPLLFSNLLPMSSTTLITTAQSSPQNPVDAQKKVTENEKIPDITKASSKIDELLNEVVGNKKLNLLSLEDLSGLLNQVNFLGAIGLDTQGGTIPNNGNNQNSTSLTSTSTSSSTSSPTSTSTSTSTSTSTPSLTSTSTSPLASTSTSRLASTSTSSLSSSVSLPDLVGSFGTITLPSTVNFGALGNAQVIVTNQGQAIASGSSTVKLYISTDGEIDSNDVLLTSVSTNLNLNAGQSVTLNLQYQNKTSVIAPGAYFLIAQVDANNQITEQLEDNNVTGKLVSGLNTNAVIDWNAIALNAIQAEGKAGRGVGPTVGSRLMSLVSTAVYDTVRAFNTLYPYPSYAVNVNAPTNTSLQAAVVGAAYRVLSTQLPGQNSLLSQQVSNSLAEIQESDTAESRGFNFGILVANQSLNLRANDGSSNNTPYTAPSGNYVWTPETLGPTAGVALGANWGGVTPWTIGNIDQFVSQKQLDVTLNGRPNTNPTLYAQEIEEVRRYGGLQNTALTTTLRNADQTESAVFWAYDRADTFRPYGQLNQIAQEIAVKEGTTLGRTASLFAALNTALADAVIVAWKEKYTELQPRPDDIIAGGFAANDGIASTVGDPNWKPLLSQLIGVNSPPFPDYMSGHSAMGGAFAGVMTKHFRDNYVFSAVSQERPDVVRNFNSFYQAGMEDALSRIYGGVHVREACIDSFNMGLAVGNFVATSVFQPI
;
A
#
# COMPACT_ATOMS: atom_id res chain seq x y z
N MET A 1 -53.28 1.68 2.53
CA MET A 1 -54.29 0.59 2.58
C MET A 1 -53.65 -0.62 3.25
N PRO A 2 -54.15 -1.12 4.40
CA PRO A 2 -53.52 -2.24 5.12
C PRO A 2 -54.46 -3.45 5.32
N LEU A 3 -54.02 -4.68 5.00
CA LEU A 3 -54.51 -6.00 5.47
C LEU A 3 -53.41 -7.03 5.09
N LEU A 4 -53.06 -8.11 5.79
CA LEU A 4 -53.46 -8.74 7.05
C LEU A 4 -52.40 -9.84 7.40
N PHE A 5 -52.47 -10.29 8.65
CA PHE A 5 -51.56 -11.15 9.41
C PHE A 5 -51.73 -12.68 9.20
N SER A 6 -50.67 -13.44 9.59
CA SER A 6 -50.64 -14.77 10.24
C SER A 6 -50.82 -16.08 9.44
N ASN A 7 -49.82 -16.97 9.57
CA ASN A 7 -50.00 -18.27 10.23
C ASN A 7 -48.65 -18.94 10.59
N LEU A 8 -48.47 -19.17 11.89
CA LEU A 8 -47.49 -20.06 12.53
C LEU A 8 -48.25 -21.27 13.08
N LEU A 9 -47.69 -22.49 13.00
CA LEU A 9 -47.61 -23.51 14.07
C LEU A 9 -47.10 -24.88 13.51
N PRO A 10 -46.65 -25.84 14.36
CA PRO A 10 -45.28 -26.36 14.32
C PRO A 10 -45.19 -27.88 14.14
N MET A 11 -44.00 -28.38 13.82
CA MET A 11 -43.56 -29.78 14.00
C MET A 11 -42.03 -29.77 14.05
N SER A 12 -41.26 -30.60 14.72
CA SER A 12 -41.39 -31.61 15.78
C SER A 12 -39.94 -32.07 15.98
N SER A 13 -39.45 -32.14 17.20
CA SER A 13 -38.13 -32.72 17.49
C SER A 13 -38.04 -34.14 16.97
N THR A 14 -37.05 -34.41 16.13
CA THR A 14 -36.61 -35.79 15.85
C THR A 14 -35.12 -35.87 16.08
N THR A 15 -34.76 -36.52 17.19
CA THR A 15 -33.43 -37.02 17.49
C THR A 15 -33.04 -38.03 16.40
N LEU A 16 -32.00 -37.75 15.63
CA LEU A 16 -31.36 -38.75 14.78
C LEU A 16 -29.91 -38.91 15.20
N ILE A 17 -29.69 -40.05 15.84
CA ILE A 17 -28.42 -40.72 16.08
C ILE A 17 -27.74 -40.92 14.72
N THR A 18 -26.58 -40.31 14.50
CA THR A 18 -25.69 -40.68 13.40
C THR A 18 -24.59 -41.57 13.95
N THR A 19 -24.79 -42.87 13.72
CA THR A 19 -23.77 -43.91 13.82
C THR A 19 -22.56 -43.57 12.95
N ALA A 20 -21.39 -43.56 13.58
CA ALA A 20 -20.11 -43.56 12.90
C ALA A 20 -19.99 -44.78 11.98
N GLN A 21 -19.95 -44.55 10.67
CA GLN A 21 -19.37 -45.50 9.73
C GLN A 21 -18.20 -44.81 9.03
N SER A 22 -17.03 -45.24 9.48
CA SER A 22 -15.73 -45.07 8.85
C SER A 22 -15.73 -45.66 7.43
N SER A 23 -15.24 -44.88 6.48
CA SER A 23 -14.71 -45.33 5.18
C SER A 23 -13.61 -44.36 4.75
N PRO A 24 -12.58 -44.84 4.03
CA PRO A 24 -11.21 -44.74 4.50
C PRO A 24 -10.56 -43.38 4.23
N GLN A 25 -9.81 -42.89 5.22
CA GLN A 25 -8.75 -41.92 5.00
C GLN A 25 -7.76 -42.49 3.97
N ASN A 26 -7.67 -41.85 2.81
CA ASN A 26 -6.41 -41.87 2.07
C ASN A 26 -5.41 -41.03 2.87
N PRO A 27 -4.24 -41.56 3.23
CA PRO A 27 -3.23 -40.79 3.92
C PRO A 27 -2.65 -39.80 2.92
N VAL A 28 -2.96 -38.51 3.08
CA VAL A 28 -2.12 -37.46 2.52
C VAL A 28 -0.89 -37.42 3.41
N ASP A 29 0.07 -38.26 3.03
CA ASP A 29 1.38 -38.39 3.63
C ASP A 29 2.09 -37.03 3.71
N ALA A 30 2.86 -36.91 4.78
CA ALA A 30 3.81 -35.87 5.12
C ALA A 30 4.21 -34.91 3.99
N GLN A 31 4.09 -33.60 4.28
CA GLN A 31 4.83 -32.56 3.55
C GLN A 31 6.33 -32.87 3.61
N LYS A 32 6.80 -33.57 2.59
CA LYS A 32 8.22 -33.63 2.24
C LYS A 32 8.57 -32.26 1.65
N LYS A 33 9.52 -31.56 2.28
CA LYS A 33 10.31 -30.53 1.60
C LYS A 33 10.72 -31.10 0.24
N VAL A 34 10.41 -30.39 -0.84
CA VAL A 34 10.90 -30.73 -2.17
C VAL A 34 12.42 -30.53 -2.15
N THR A 35 13.15 -31.62 -1.93
CA THR A 35 14.58 -31.73 -2.22
C THR A 35 14.75 -32.98 -3.06
N GLU A 36 14.96 -32.81 -4.37
CA GLU A 36 15.58 -33.77 -5.28
C GLU A 36 16.05 -32.94 -6.49
N ASN A 37 17.33 -32.55 -6.54
CA ASN A 37 18.42 -33.29 -7.17
C ASN A 37 18.08 -33.82 -8.57
N GLU A 38 17.88 -32.92 -9.54
CA GLU A 38 18.29 -33.19 -10.91
C GLU A 38 19.79 -32.88 -11.06
N LYS A 39 20.55 -33.88 -11.51
CA LYS A 39 21.95 -33.71 -11.89
C LYS A 39 22.05 -32.71 -13.04
N ILE A 40 22.64 -31.56 -12.74
CA ILE A 40 23.01 -30.51 -13.68
C ILE A 40 24.07 -31.10 -14.63
N PRO A 41 23.93 -30.98 -15.97
CA PRO A 41 25.03 -31.20 -16.89
C PRO A 41 26.15 -30.20 -16.56
N ASP A 42 27.39 -30.66 -16.47
CA ASP A 42 28.54 -29.78 -16.26
C ASP A 42 28.62 -28.73 -17.39
N ILE A 43 28.30 -27.47 -17.09
CA ILE A 43 28.45 -26.34 -18.02
C ILE A 43 29.56 -25.44 -17.46
N THR A 44 30.80 -25.83 -17.70
CA THR A 44 31.90 -24.87 -17.66
C THR A 44 31.65 -23.77 -18.71
N LYS A 45 31.32 -22.56 -18.22
CA LYS A 45 31.24 -21.26 -18.93
C LYS A 45 30.21 -21.15 -20.08
N ALA A 46 29.00 -20.75 -19.70
CA ALA A 46 28.26 -19.73 -20.45
C ALA A 46 27.81 -18.65 -19.45
N SER A 47 28.64 -17.64 -19.22
CA SER A 47 28.17 -16.42 -18.54
C SER A 47 27.18 -15.76 -19.48
N SER A 48 25.93 -15.60 -19.03
CA SER A 48 24.98 -14.76 -19.73
C SER A 48 25.45 -13.30 -19.65
N LYS A 49 25.02 -12.46 -20.60
CA LYS A 49 25.27 -11.01 -20.56
C LYS A 49 24.82 -10.38 -19.24
N ILE A 50 23.79 -10.95 -18.61
CA ILE A 50 23.30 -10.57 -17.28
C ILE A 50 24.35 -10.87 -16.20
N ASP A 51 25.04 -12.01 -16.27
CA ASP A 51 26.08 -12.37 -15.28
C ASP A 51 27.31 -11.46 -15.41
N GLU A 52 27.67 -11.03 -16.62
CA GLU A 52 28.74 -10.06 -16.84
C GLU A 52 28.41 -8.70 -16.22
N LEU A 53 27.18 -8.20 -16.44
CA LEU A 53 26.70 -6.93 -15.88
C LEU A 53 26.56 -6.97 -14.35
N LEU A 54 26.09 -8.10 -13.82
CA LEU A 54 26.01 -8.32 -12.38
C LEU A 54 27.38 -8.31 -11.73
N ASN A 55 28.37 -8.94 -12.37
CA ASN A 55 29.74 -8.94 -11.87
C ASN A 55 30.36 -7.52 -11.87
N GLU A 56 29.96 -6.65 -12.79
CA GLU A 56 30.42 -5.25 -12.84
C GLU A 56 29.92 -4.42 -11.65
N VAL A 57 28.64 -4.58 -11.28
CA VAL A 57 27.99 -3.73 -10.25
C VAL A 57 28.00 -4.37 -8.86
N VAL A 58 27.77 -5.67 -8.77
CA VAL A 58 27.59 -6.42 -7.50
C VAL A 58 28.85 -7.22 -7.14
N GLY A 59 29.66 -7.61 -8.14
CA GLY A 59 30.84 -8.44 -7.95
C GLY A 59 30.52 -9.77 -7.25
N ASN A 60 31.25 -10.07 -6.17
CA ASN A 60 31.09 -11.31 -5.39
C ASN A 60 30.10 -11.18 -4.21
N LYS A 61 29.41 -10.05 -4.05
CA LYS A 61 28.43 -9.87 -2.96
C LYS A 61 27.18 -10.71 -3.26
N LYS A 62 26.62 -11.37 -2.24
CA LYS A 62 25.26 -11.95 -2.35
C LYS A 62 24.22 -10.83 -2.38
N LEU A 63 23.13 -11.01 -3.14
CA LEU A 63 22.10 -9.97 -3.27
C LEU A 63 21.49 -9.54 -1.92
N ASN A 64 21.29 -10.48 -1.00
CA ASN A 64 20.73 -10.18 0.32
C ASN A 64 21.68 -9.38 1.23
N LEU A 65 22.96 -9.25 0.84
CA LEU A 65 23.99 -8.48 1.54
C LEU A 65 24.28 -7.12 0.86
N LEU A 66 23.48 -6.72 -0.13
CA LEU A 66 23.65 -5.43 -0.79
C LEU A 66 23.26 -4.27 0.11
N SER A 67 24.08 -3.22 0.09
CA SER A 67 23.71 -1.94 0.68
C SER A 67 22.69 -1.19 -0.18
N LEU A 68 22.06 -0.15 0.39
CA LEU A 68 21.20 0.75 -0.37
C LEU A 68 21.94 1.43 -1.53
N GLU A 69 23.23 1.72 -1.36
CA GLU A 69 24.09 2.27 -2.41
C GLU A 69 24.32 1.26 -3.54
N ASP A 70 24.62 -0.01 -3.20
CA ASP A 70 24.77 -1.08 -4.19
C ASP A 70 23.48 -1.26 -5.02
N LEU A 71 22.32 -1.25 -4.35
CA LEU A 71 21.02 -1.39 -4.98
C LEU A 71 20.68 -0.18 -5.88
N SER A 72 21.06 1.03 -5.45
CA SER A 72 20.92 2.24 -6.27
C SER A 72 21.84 2.21 -7.49
N GLY A 73 23.07 1.68 -7.35
CA GLY A 73 23.99 1.47 -8.47
C GLY A 73 23.42 0.53 -9.51
N LEU A 74 22.83 -0.59 -9.07
CA LEU A 74 22.14 -1.56 -9.92
C LEU A 74 21.01 -0.91 -10.74
N LEU A 75 20.21 -0.06 -10.11
CA LEU A 75 19.10 0.63 -10.76
C LEU A 75 19.54 1.70 -11.77
N ASN A 76 20.66 2.39 -11.52
CA ASN A 76 21.05 3.57 -12.28
C ASN A 76 22.10 3.33 -13.38
N GLN A 77 22.93 2.28 -13.27
CA GLN A 77 24.14 2.14 -14.09
C GLN A 77 24.03 1.09 -15.21
N VAL A 78 22.99 0.26 -15.21
CA VAL A 78 22.96 -0.93 -16.07
C VAL A 78 21.93 -0.80 -17.18
N ASN A 79 22.39 -0.80 -18.44
CA ASN A 79 21.51 -0.98 -19.61
C ASN A 79 21.08 -2.45 -19.73
N PHE A 80 20.29 -2.91 -18.76
CA PHE A 80 19.80 -4.28 -18.71
C PHE A 80 18.95 -4.64 -19.93
N LEU A 81 18.19 -3.67 -20.47
CA LEU A 81 17.34 -3.84 -21.64
C LEU A 81 18.17 -4.31 -22.83
N GLY A 82 19.26 -3.59 -23.15
CA GLY A 82 20.19 -4.00 -24.22
C GLY A 82 20.80 -5.38 -24.01
N ALA A 83 21.03 -5.79 -22.75
CA ALA A 83 21.63 -7.08 -22.43
C ALA A 83 20.69 -8.28 -22.56
N ILE A 84 19.37 -8.06 -22.51
CA ILE A 84 18.36 -9.09 -22.78
C ILE A 84 17.70 -8.92 -24.15
N GLY A 85 18.26 -8.07 -25.00
CA GLY A 85 17.78 -7.84 -26.37
C GLY A 85 16.46 -7.09 -26.45
N LEU A 86 16.16 -6.25 -25.46
CA LEU A 86 14.98 -5.38 -25.44
C LEU A 86 15.40 -3.90 -25.53
N ASP A 87 14.58 -3.08 -26.15
CA ASP A 87 14.71 -1.62 -26.08
C ASP A 87 13.84 -1.02 -24.95
N THR A 88 13.91 0.31 -24.78
CA THR A 88 13.12 1.06 -23.78
C THR A 88 11.61 1.08 -24.06
N GLN A 89 11.17 0.48 -25.16
CA GLN A 89 9.77 0.36 -25.58
C GLN A 89 9.30 -1.11 -25.60
N GLY A 90 10.14 -2.06 -25.16
CA GLY A 90 9.82 -3.50 -25.15
C GLY A 90 9.91 -4.18 -26.52
N GLY A 91 10.45 -3.49 -27.53
CA GLY A 91 10.76 -4.08 -28.83
C GLY A 91 12.01 -4.96 -28.76
N THR A 92 12.02 -6.06 -29.51
CA THR A 92 13.22 -6.89 -29.65
C THR A 92 14.29 -6.16 -30.45
N ILE A 93 15.48 -5.99 -29.89
CA ILE A 93 16.65 -5.48 -30.60
C ILE A 93 17.16 -6.59 -31.55
N PRO A 94 17.30 -6.35 -32.86
CA PRO A 94 17.85 -7.34 -33.78
C PRO A 94 19.25 -7.77 -33.34
N ASN A 95 19.44 -9.07 -33.14
CA ASN A 95 20.69 -9.66 -32.72
C ASN A 95 21.68 -9.69 -33.90
N ASN A 96 22.36 -8.58 -34.17
CA ASN A 96 23.49 -8.60 -35.10
C ASN A 96 24.68 -9.26 -34.41
N GLY A 97 24.85 -10.55 -34.70
CA GLY A 97 25.95 -11.36 -34.18
C GLY A 97 27.30 -10.69 -34.38
N ASN A 98 28.12 -10.74 -33.32
CA ASN A 98 29.57 -10.53 -33.28
C ASN A 98 30.15 -9.58 -34.34
N ASN A 99 30.37 -8.33 -33.96
CA ASN A 99 31.64 -7.70 -34.30
C ASN A 99 32.07 -6.74 -33.20
N GLN A 100 33.26 -6.99 -32.66
CA GLN A 100 33.98 -6.03 -31.84
C GLN A 100 34.22 -4.75 -32.67
N ASN A 101 33.72 -3.62 -32.17
CA ASN A 101 34.51 -2.40 -32.09
C ASN A 101 33.83 -1.37 -31.19
N SER A 102 34.61 -0.91 -30.21
CA SER A 102 34.31 0.25 -29.37
C SER A 102 34.23 1.51 -30.25
N THR A 103 33.08 2.17 -30.29
CA THR A 103 32.98 3.61 -30.58
C THR A 103 31.80 4.23 -29.85
N SER A 104 32.09 5.32 -29.11
CA SER A 104 31.11 6.14 -28.40
C SER A 104 30.10 6.76 -29.37
N LEU A 105 28.81 6.64 -29.05
CA LEU A 105 27.75 7.36 -29.76
C LEU A 105 27.47 8.70 -29.06
N THR A 106 28.03 9.75 -29.62
CA THR A 106 27.65 11.14 -29.42
C THR A 106 26.27 11.42 -30.02
N SER A 107 25.42 12.09 -29.26
CA SER A 107 24.12 12.62 -29.67
C SER A 107 24.24 13.71 -30.73
N THR A 108 23.59 13.54 -31.87
CA THR A 108 23.37 14.61 -32.87
C THR A 108 21.88 14.91 -33.01
N SER A 109 21.50 16.10 -32.57
CA SER A 109 20.22 16.74 -32.83
C SER A 109 20.22 17.37 -34.23
N THR A 110 19.28 17.00 -35.09
CA THR A 110 19.03 17.65 -36.39
C THR A 110 17.89 18.65 -36.28
N SER A 111 18.23 19.91 -36.56
CA SER A 111 17.29 21.02 -36.80
C SER A 111 17.02 21.16 -38.30
N SER A 112 15.77 21.47 -38.68
CA SER A 112 15.43 22.01 -40.00
C SER A 112 14.65 23.32 -39.86
N SER A 113 15.18 24.34 -40.53
CA SER A 113 14.74 25.74 -40.65
C SER A 113 13.47 25.89 -41.51
N THR A 114 12.65 26.95 -41.40
CA THR A 114 12.91 28.27 -42.04
C THR A 114 11.80 29.30 -41.75
N SER A 115 12.19 30.58 -41.86
CA SER A 115 11.45 31.81 -42.21
C SER A 115 11.09 32.86 -41.11
N SER A 116 11.86 33.94 -41.17
CA SER A 116 11.71 35.32 -40.64
C SER A 116 10.45 36.05 -41.21
N PRO A 117 10.06 37.32 -40.81
CA PRO A 117 10.93 38.39 -40.31
C PRO A 117 10.40 39.47 -39.32
N THR A 118 11.39 40.17 -38.72
CA THR A 118 11.50 41.63 -38.37
C THR A 118 10.63 42.34 -37.32
N SER A 119 11.37 43.12 -36.49
CA SER A 119 11.06 44.41 -35.82
C SER A 119 10.13 44.35 -34.59
N THR A 120 10.32 45.05 -33.47
CA THR A 120 11.05 46.31 -33.18
C THR A 120 11.28 46.45 -31.66
N SER A 121 12.28 47.24 -31.30
CA SER A 121 12.69 47.74 -29.97
C SER A 121 11.58 48.36 -29.10
N THR A 122 11.64 48.28 -27.76
CA THR A 122 12.12 49.37 -26.88
C THR A 122 12.22 48.99 -25.39
N SER A 123 13.23 49.60 -24.76
CA SER A 123 13.61 49.80 -23.35
C SER A 123 12.46 49.90 -22.31
N THR A 124 12.63 49.62 -21.01
CA THR A 124 13.61 50.25 -20.10
C THR A 124 13.73 49.50 -18.77
N SER A 125 14.94 49.52 -18.20
CA SER A 125 15.33 49.03 -16.87
C SER A 125 15.98 50.16 -16.07
N THR A 126 15.85 50.14 -14.74
CA THR A 126 16.76 50.77 -13.75
C THR A 126 16.69 49.92 -12.47
N SER A 127 17.70 49.10 -12.14
CA SER A 127 19.00 49.39 -11.47
C SER A 127 18.83 49.54 -9.95
N THR A 128 19.51 48.75 -9.10
CA THR A 128 20.90 48.89 -8.61
C THR A 128 21.06 47.91 -7.42
N SER A 129 22.20 47.38 -6.92
CA SER A 129 23.58 47.19 -7.38
C SER A 129 24.41 46.57 -6.22
N THR A 130 25.04 45.39 -6.46
CA THR A 130 26.47 45.02 -6.14
C THR A 130 27.01 44.90 -4.68
N PRO A 131 28.22 44.29 -4.43
CA PRO A 131 28.87 43.10 -5.04
C PRO A 131 29.73 42.22 -4.05
N SER A 132 30.08 40.95 -4.39
CA SER A 132 31.42 40.39 -4.79
C SER A 132 32.51 40.18 -3.72
N LEU A 133 33.46 39.21 -3.77
CA LEU A 133 33.83 38.07 -4.64
C LEU A 133 35.07 37.34 -4.02
N THR A 134 35.22 36.03 -4.32
CA THR A 134 36.45 35.25 -4.71
C THR A 134 37.68 35.08 -3.78
N SER A 135 38.50 34.01 -3.82
CA SER A 135 38.53 32.67 -4.48
C SER A 135 39.87 31.95 -4.14
N THR A 136 39.86 30.60 -4.08
CA THR A 136 40.87 29.59 -4.60
C THR A 136 42.39 29.76 -4.37
N SER A 137 43.29 28.77 -4.29
CA SER A 137 43.36 27.30 -4.23
C SER A 137 44.86 26.91 -4.22
N THR A 138 45.17 25.62 -3.95
CA THR A 138 46.38 24.80 -4.26
C THR A 138 47.58 24.73 -3.28
N SER A 139 48.12 23.50 -3.13
CA SER A 139 49.25 23.02 -2.29
C SER A 139 50.29 22.29 -3.19
N PRO A 140 51.34 21.53 -2.74
CA PRO A 140 52.02 21.38 -1.42
C PRO A 140 53.59 21.28 -1.49
N LEU A 141 54.31 21.18 -0.35
CA LEU A 141 55.43 20.24 0.00
C LEU A 141 56.44 20.76 1.07
N ALA A 142 56.75 19.87 2.05
CA ALA A 142 57.93 19.62 2.93
C ALA A 142 58.97 20.74 3.22
N SER A 143 59.63 20.91 4.38
CA SER A 143 60.02 20.12 5.57
C SER A 143 60.50 21.13 6.64
N THR A 144 60.40 20.91 7.95
CA THR A 144 61.50 20.46 8.83
C THR A 144 61.04 20.45 10.31
N SER A 145 61.64 19.53 11.04
CA SER A 145 61.54 19.17 12.46
C SER A 145 61.90 20.26 13.48
N THR A 146 61.26 20.26 14.65
CA THR A 146 61.92 20.30 15.98
C THR A 146 60.94 19.97 17.13
N SER A 147 61.51 19.48 18.22
CA SER A 147 60.97 18.60 19.24
C SER A 147 60.46 19.28 20.52
N ARG A 148 59.46 18.61 21.15
CA ARG A 148 59.22 18.39 22.60
C ARG A 148 59.45 19.54 23.60
N LEU A 149 58.41 19.79 24.41
CA LEU A 149 58.47 19.62 25.88
C LEU A 149 57.06 19.44 26.44
N ALA A 150 56.90 18.37 27.23
CA ALA A 150 55.67 18.00 27.92
C ALA A 150 55.60 18.69 29.29
N SER A 151 54.40 19.13 29.68
CA SER A 151 54.05 19.38 31.08
C SER A 151 52.85 18.50 31.45
N THR A 152 53.09 17.68 32.48
CA THR A 152 52.18 16.71 33.10
C THR A 152 51.01 17.40 33.82
N SER A 153 49.78 17.07 33.41
CA SER A 153 48.58 17.25 34.22
C SER A 153 48.14 15.89 34.77
N THR A 154 48.00 15.85 36.09
CA THR A 154 47.52 14.72 36.89
C THR A 154 46.10 14.32 36.48
N SER A 155 45.94 13.12 35.95
CA SER A 155 44.66 12.47 35.73
C SER A 155 44.06 12.07 37.08
N SER A 156 43.03 12.80 37.52
CA SER A 156 42.06 12.25 38.48
C SER A 156 41.34 11.10 37.78
N LEU A 157 41.61 9.87 38.22
CA LEU A 157 40.81 8.70 37.88
C LEU A 157 39.42 8.90 38.49
N SER A 158 38.49 9.50 37.75
CA SER A 158 37.08 9.26 37.99
C SER A 158 36.85 7.78 37.72
N SER A 159 36.59 6.99 38.76
CA SER A 159 36.05 5.64 38.59
C SER A 159 34.71 5.78 37.87
N SER A 160 34.68 5.54 36.56
CA SER A 160 33.44 5.35 35.84
C SER A 160 32.72 4.18 36.51
N VAL A 161 31.58 4.43 37.15
CA VAL A 161 30.74 3.36 37.68
C VAL A 161 30.38 2.48 36.49
N SER A 162 30.85 1.23 36.49
CA SER A 162 30.42 0.27 35.48
C SER A 162 28.94 0.02 35.69
N LEU A 163 28.13 0.26 34.67
CA LEU A 163 26.70 -0.06 34.65
C LEU A 163 26.47 -1.32 33.80
N PRO A 164 25.36 -2.05 34.01
CA PRO A 164 24.89 -3.02 33.02
C PRO A 164 24.49 -2.33 31.72
N ASP A 165 24.35 -3.09 30.64
CA ASP A 165 23.86 -2.63 29.34
C ASP A 165 23.10 -3.79 28.69
N LEU A 166 21.79 -3.78 28.82
CA LEU A 166 20.87 -4.78 28.30
C LEU A 166 20.58 -4.47 26.85
N VAL A 167 20.55 -5.53 26.04
CA VAL A 167 20.08 -5.47 24.67
C VAL A 167 19.18 -6.65 24.37
N GLY A 168 18.21 -6.42 23.49
CA GLY A 168 17.35 -7.44 22.95
C GLY A 168 17.88 -8.03 21.65
N SER A 169 17.61 -9.31 21.43
CA SER A 169 17.63 -9.93 20.10
C SER A 169 16.54 -11.00 20.00
N PHE A 170 16.11 -11.33 18.80
CA PHE A 170 15.14 -12.42 18.59
C PHE A 170 15.85 -13.78 18.48
N GLY A 171 15.31 -14.78 19.18
CA GLY A 171 15.62 -16.19 19.00
C GLY A 171 14.70 -16.83 17.96
N THR A 172 14.18 -18.03 18.25
CA THR A 172 13.16 -18.65 17.39
C THR A 172 11.84 -17.90 17.45
N ILE A 173 11.28 -17.57 16.27
CA ILE A 173 9.93 -17.04 16.11
C ILE A 173 9.05 -18.11 15.48
N THR A 174 7.96 -18.45 16.16
CA THR A 174 6.89 -19.31 15.66
C THR A 174 5.69 -18.42 15.35
N LEU A 175 5.49 -18.16 14.06
CA LEU A 175 4.37 -17.34 13.59
C LEU A 175 3.03 -18.07 13.79
N PRO A 176 1.92 -17.32 13.88
CA PRO A 176 0.59 -17.90 13.94
C PRO A 176 0.32 -18.85 12.77
N SER A 177 -0.34 -19.98 13.05
CA SER A 177 -0.64 -21.00 12.03
C SER A 177 -1.72 -20.57 11.03
N THR A 178 -2.45 -19.50 11.33
CA THR A 178 -3.48 -18.91 10.47
C THR A 178 -3.40 -17.40 10.55
N VAL A 179 -3.88 -16.72 9.51
CA VAL A 179 -3.98 -15.24 9.44
C VAL A 179 -5.20 -14.69 10.17
N ASN A 180 -5.91 -15.50 10.97
CA ASN A 180 -7.07 -15.02 11.69
C ASN A 180 -6.65 -14.08 12.83
N PHE A 181 -7.45 -13.03 13.02
CA PHE A 181 -7.36 -12.19 14.22
C PHE A 181 -7.45 -13.07 15.48
N GLY A 182 -6.53 -12.88 16.42
CA GLY A 182 -6.46 -13.66 17.65
C GLY A 182 -5.67 -14.98 17.56
N ALA A 183 -5.18 -15.38 16.38
CA ALA A 183 -4.39 -16.61 16.23
C ALA A 183 -3.09 -16.55 17.05
N LEU A 184 -2.71 -17.67 17.70
CA LEU A 184 -1.58 -17.69 18.63
C LEU A 184 -0.23 -17.83 17.92
N GLY A 185 0.72 -16.98 18.28
CA GLY A 185 2.14 -17.08 17.92
C GLY A 185 3.03 -17.09 19.17
N ASN A 186 4.33 -17.35 18.97
CA ASN A 186 5.35 -17.29 20.02
C ASN A 186 6.64 -16.67 19.49
N ALA A 187 7.22 -15.72 20.22
CA ALA A 187 8.52 -15.16 19.91
C ALA A 187 9.48 -15.36 21.08
N GLN A 188 10.68 -15.88 20.80
CA GLN A 188 11.76 -15.86 21.77
C GLN A 188 12.48 -14.52 21.73
N VAL A 189 12.62 -13.88 22.88
CA VAL A 189 13.47 -12.69 23.07
C VAL A 189 14.63 -13.07 23.96
N ILE A 190 15.84 -12.86 23.46
CA ILE A 190 17.10 -13.08 24.17
C ILE A 190 17.56 -11.73 24.70
N VAL A 191 17.52 -11.60 26.03
CA VAL A 191 18.03 -10.43 26.76
C VAL A 191 19.48 -10.70 27.12
N THR A 192 20.40 -9.83 26.69
CA THR A 192 21.84 -9.98 26.94
C THR A 192 22.38 -8.77 27.65
N ASN A 193 23.17 -8.97 28.71
CA ASN A 193 23.92 -7.88 29.32
C ASN A 193 25.29 -7.73 28.62
N GLN A 194 25.43 -6.75 27.73
CA GLN A 194 26.69 -6.38 27.07
C GLN A 194 27.59 -5.47 27.94
N GLY A 195 27.05 -4.98 29.06
CA GLY A 195 27.74 -4.10 30.00
C GLY A 195 28.77 -4.83 30.85
N GLN A 196 29.41 -4.08 31.74
CA GLN A 196 30.48 -4.59 32.59
C GLN A 196 30.03 -4.89 34.03
N ALA A 197 28.92 -4.31 34.48
CA ALA A 197 28.32 -4.64 35.77
C ALA A 197 27.17 -5.64 35.65
N ILE A 198 26.78 -6.23 36.78
CA ILE A 198 25.66 -7.17 36.85
C ILE A 198 24.35 -6.42 36.62
N ALA A 199 23.53 -6.90 35.69
CA ALA A 199 22.14 -6.48 35.54
C ALA A 199 21.28 -7.26 36.55
N SER A 200 20.92 -6.63 37.67
CA SER A 200 20.14 -7.25 38.73
C SER A 200 18.91 -6.41 39.08
N GLY A 201 17.73 -7.02 38.98
CA GLY A 201 16.46 -6.34 39.25
C GLY A 201 15.32 -6.86 38.38
N SER A 202 14.13 -6.32 38.61
CA SER A 202 12.98 -6.56 37.71
C SER A 202 13.25 -5.90 36.37
N SER A 203 13.00 -6.62 35.28
CA SER A 203 12.98 -6.09 33.93
C SER A 203 11.73 -6.56 33.19
N THR A 204 11.13 -5.68 32.42
CA THR A 204 9.92 -5.98 31.65
C THR A 204 10.23 -5.99 30.16
N VAL A 205 9.93 -7.09 29.48
CA VAL A 205 10.03 -7.18 28.02
C VAL A 205 8.64 -7.02 27.40
N LYS A 206 8.49 -6.05 26.49
CA LYS A 206 7.26 -5.84 25.72
C LYS A 206 7.47 -6.29 24.27
N LEU A 207 6.46 -6.93 23.69
CA LEU A 207 6.44 -7.33 22.29
C LEU A 207 5.36 -6.54 21.55
N TYR A 208 5.73 -5.92 20.44
CA TYR A 208 4.86 -5.14 19.57
C TYR A 208 4.79 -5.76 18.18
N ILE A 209 3.72 -5.43 17.47
CA ILE A 209 3.58 -5.66 16.03
C ILE A 209 3.52 -4.31 15.31
N SER A 210 4.26 -4.19 14.22
CA SER A 210 4.50 -2.91 13.54
C SER A 210 4.57 -3.05 12.02
N THR A 211 4.25 -1.98 11.31
CA THR A 211 4.40 -1.88 9.85
C THR A 211 5.75 -1.31 9.40
N ASP A 212 6.44 -0.55 10.25
CA ASP A 212 7.66 0.19 9.87
C ASP A 212 8.89 -0.14 10.73
N GLY A 213 8.74 -0.92 11.81
CA GLY A 213 9.85 -1.37 12.65
C GLY A 213 10.25 -0.39 13.74
N GLU A 214 9.56 0.74 13.85
CA GLU A 214 9.66 1.69 14.96
C GLU A 214 8.50 1.48 15.93
N ILE A 215 8.63 1.88 17.20
CA ILE A 215 7.53 1.84 18.17
C ILE A 215 6.84 3.22 18.20
N ASP A 216 5.58 3.28 17.80
CA ASP A 216 4.74 4.48 17.77
C ASP A 216 3.25 4.20 18.12
N SER A 217 2.38 5.17 17.85
CA SER A 217 0.94 5.08 18.16
C SER A 217 0.12 4.18 17.22
N ASN A 218 0.67 3.78 16.08
CA ASN A 218 0.04 2.87 15.12
C ASN A 218 0.39 1.40 15.41
N ASP A 219 1.35 1.14 16.29
CA ASP A 219 1.72 -0.20 16.70
C ASP A 219 0.85 -0.73 17.84
N VAL A 220 0.72 -2.05 17.90
CA VAL A 220 -0.02 -2.72 18.95
C VAL A 220 0.90 -3.52 19.84
N LEU A 221 0.83 -3.26 21.15
CA LEU A 221 1.41 -4.13 22.17
C LEU A 221 0.70 -5.49 22.11
N LEU A 222 1.45 -6.51 21.71
CA LEU A 222 0.98 -7.89 21.61
C LEU A 222 0.95 -8.58 22.98
N THR A 223 2.01 -8.44 23.76
CA THR A 223 2.16 -9.06 25.09
C THR A 223 3.33 -8.43 25.86
N SER A 224 3.41 -8.69 27.17
CA SER A 224 4.53 -8.29 28.02
C SER A 224 4.86 -9.35 29.06
N VAL A 225 6.14 -9.55 29.34
CA VAL A 225 6.64 -10.48 30.37
C VAL A 225 7.63 -9.74 31.27
N SER A 226 7.37 -9.76 32.58
CA SER A 226 8.32 -9.27 33.58
C SER A 226 9.09 -10.42 34.20
N THR A 227 10.40 -10.25 34.38
CA THR A 227 11.28 -11.23 35.01
C THR A 227 12.30 -10.53 35.91
N ASN A 228 12.77 -11.21 36.96
CA ASN A 228 13.89 -10.70 37.75
C ASN A 228 15.20 -11.19 37.12
N LEU A 229 15.97 -10.26 36.58
CA LEU A 229 17.29 -10.51 36.01
C LEU A 229 18.36 -10.58 37.09
N ASN A 230 19.37 -11.40 36.81
CA ASN A 230 20.65 -11.44 37.51
C ASN A 230 21.71 -11.92 36.52
N LEU A 231 22.05 -11.06 35.56
CA LEU A 231 22.93 -11.39 34.44
C LEU A 231 24.30 -10.75 34.66
N ASN A 232 25.34 -11.58 34.75
CA ASN A 232 26.72 -11.08 34.68
C ASN A 232 27.03 -10.53 33.27
N ALA A 233 28.12 -9.79 33.14
CA ALA A 233 28.63 -9.33 31.85
C ALA A 233 28.72 -10.49 30.83
N GLY A 234 28.13 -10.29 29.66
CA GLY A 234 28.05 -11.25 28.56
C GLY A 234 27.01 -12.37 28.74
N GLN A 235 26.28 -12.43 29.86
CA GLN A 235 25.23 -13.44 30.06
C GLN A 235 23.92 -13.04 29.41
N SER A 236 23.17 -14.05 28.98
CA SER A 236 21.85 -13.88 28.37
C SER A 236 20.80 -14.76 29.04
N VAL A 237 19.55 -14.32 28.98
CA VAL A 237 18.36 -15.14 29.27
C VAL A 237 17.42 -15.11 28.08
N THR A 238 16.78 -16.24 27.78
CA THR A 238 15.76 -16.33 26.73
C THR A 238 14.38 -16.36 27.37
N LEU A 239 13.51 -15.44 26.94
CA LEU A 239 12.12 -15.36 27.35
C LEU A 239 11.21 -15.78 26.19
N ASN A 240 10.19 -16.58 26.48
CA ASN A 240 9.18 -16.97 25.50
C ASN A 240 7.95 -16.08 25.67
N LEU A 241 7.61 -15.34 24.62
CA LEU A 241 6.47 -14.42 24.60
C LEU A 241 5.40 -15.01 23.68
N GLN A 242 4.35 -15.57 24.30
CA GLN A 242 3.14 -15.98 23.58
C GLN A 242 2.25 -14.76 23.32
N TYR A 243 1.73 -14.66 22.10
CA TYR A 243 0.91 -13.54 21.68
C TYR A 243 -0.24 -13.95 20.78
N GLN A 244 -1.24 -13.07 20.67
CA GLN A 244 -2.34 -13.18 19.72
C GLN A 244 -2.09 -12.26 18.53
N ASN A 245 -2.27 -12.76 17.31
CA ASN A 245 -2.12 -11.98 16.10
C ASN A 245 -3.13 -10.83 16.03
N LYS A 246 -2.67 -9.64 15.68
CA LYS A 246 -3.47 -8.42 15.56
C LYS A 246 -3.45 -7.95 14.11
N THR A 247 -4.17 -8.67 13.25
CA THR A 247 -4.27 -8.32 11.82
C THR A 247 -5.00 -7.00 11.57
N SER A 248 -5.61 -6.38 12.58
CA SER A 248 -6.23 -5.07 12.43
C SER A 248 -5.24 -3.94 12.18
N VAL A 249 -3.96 -4.11 12.50
CA VAL A 249 -2.92 -3.07 12.30
C VAL A 249 -1.88 -3.41 11.25
N ILE A 250 -1.87 -4.65 10.75
CA ILE A 250 -0.94 -5.14 9.74
C ILE A 250 -1.65 -5.93 8.64
N ALA A 251 -1.09 -5.93 7.44
CA ALA A 251 -1.44 -6.90 6.41
C ALA A 251 -0.76 -8.26 6.68
N PRO A 252 -1.35 -9.40 6.27
CA PRO A 252 -0.86 -10.74 6.64
C PRO A 252 0.45 -11.17 5.96
N GLY A 253 1.00 -10.36 5.05
CA GLY A 253 2.30 -10.55 4.39
C GLY A 253 3.48 -10.22 5.31
N ALA A 254 4.32 -9.27 4.91
CA ALA A 254 5.47 -8.85 5.68
C ALA A 254 5.15 -7.75 6.71
N TYR A 255 5.59 -7.96 7.95
CA TYR A 255 5.43 -7.04 9.08
C TYR A 255 6.55 -7.20 10.11
N PHE A 256 6.68 -6.24 11.03
CA PHE A 256 7.69 -6.26 12.08
C PHE A 256 7.13 -6.82 13.39
N LEU A 257 7.94 -7.63 14.07
CA LEU A 257 7.86 -7.84 15.50
C LEU A 257 8.95 -7.00 16.17
N ILE A 258 8.59 -6.23 17.20
CA ILE A 258 9.54 -5.41 17.93
C ILE A 258 9.54 -5.85 19.40
N ALA A 259 10.71 -6.16 19.94
CA ALA A 259 10.89 -6.42 21.36
C ALA A 259 11.60 -5.23 22.01
N GLN A 260 11.00 -4.70 23.07
CA GLN A 260 11.62 -3.70 23.93
C GLN A 260 12.01 -4.39 25.24
N VAL A 261 13.31 -4.49 25.47
CA VAL A 261 13.89 -4.97 26.74
C VAL A 261 13.91 -3.82 27.73
N ASP A 262 13.83 -4.16 29.02
CA ASP A 262 13.69 -3.21 30.12
C ASP A 262 12.72 -2.05 29.85
N ALA A 263 11.57 -2.36 29.27
CA ALA A 263 10.61 -1.41 28.71
C ALA A 263 9.96 -0.42 29.71
N ASN A 264 10.35 -0.51 30.98
CA ASN A 264 9.90 0.37 32.06
C ASN A 264 11.11 1.08 32.74
N ASN A 265 12.32 0.98 32.16
CA ASN A 265 13.60 1.52 32.62
C ASN A 265 13.82 1.26 34.11
N GLN A 266 13.69 -0.02 34.51
CA GLN A 266 13.75 -0.46 35.90
C GLN A 266 15.16 -0.78 36.35
N ILE A 267 16.04 -1.17 35.42
CA ILE A 267 17.47 -1.37 35.65
C ILE A 267 18.17 -0.18 35.01
N THR A 268 18.97 0.56 35.77
CA THR A 268 19.74 1.68 35.20
C THR A 268 20.93 1.18 34.41
N GLU A 269 21.03 1.64 33.17
CA GLU A 269 21.93 1.09 32.16
C GLU A 269 22.99 2.09 31.70
N GLN A 270 24.02 1.60 31.03
CA GLN A 270 25.02 2.44 30.38
C GLN A 270 24.43 3.17 29.17
N LEU A 271 23.60 2.47 28.39
CA LEU A 271 22.87 2.98 27.25
C LEU A 271 21.41 2.54 27.42
N GLU A 272 20.49 3.50 27.44
CA GLU A 272 19.05 3.20 27.60
C GLU A 272 18.36 3.08 26.22
N ASP A 273 19.02 3.54 25.16
CA ASP A 273 18.45 3.71 23.82
C ASP A 273 18.67 2.50 22.89
N ASN A 274 19.41 1.48 23.31
CA ASN A 274 19.71 0.24 22.56
C ASN A 274 18.88 -0.98 23.02
N ASN A 275 17.83 -0.74 23.81
CA ASN A 275 16.93 -1.75 24.36
C ASN A 275 15.87 -2.27 23.38
N VAL A 276 15.72 -1.63 22.22
CA VAL A 276 14.72 -1.98 21.21
C VAL A 276 15.36 -2.80 20.09
N THR A 277 14.73 -3.92 19.74
CA THR A 277 15.13 -4.76 18.60
C THR A 277 13.91 -5.10 17.76
N GLY A 278 14.04 -4.95 16.44
CA GLY A 278 13.00 -5.27 15.47
C GLY A 278 13.38 -6.46 14.59
N LYS A 279 12.40 -7.26 14.19
CA LYS A 279 12.54 -8.32 13.19
C LYS A 279 11.36 -8.26 12.23
N LEU A 280 11.65 -7.96 10.98
CA LEU A 280 10.71 -8.12 9.87
C LEU A 280 10.57 -9.62 9.54
N VAL A 281 9.32 -10.06 9.46
CA VAL A 281 8.91 -11.46 9.22
C VAL A 281 7.87 -11.51 8.11
N SER A 282 7.91 -12.54 7.28
CA SER A 282 6.84 -12.88 6.33
C SER A 282 5.84 -13.80 7.01
N GLY A 283 4.53 -13.51 6.91
CA GLY A 283 3.47 -14.31 7.50
C GLY A 283 3.51 -15.79 7.09
N LEU A 284 2.98 -16.67 7.95
CA LEU A 284 2.94 -18.09 7.60
C LEU A 284 2.00 -18.33 6.40
N ASN A 285 2.43 -19.18 5.46
CA ASN A 285 1.71 -19.52 4.23
C ASN A 285 1.52 -18.35 3.24
N THR A 286 2.33 -17.29 3.36
CA THR A 286 2.38 -16.23 2.36
C THR A 286 3.28 -16.64 1.18
N ASN A 287 3.33 -15.77 0.17
CA ASN A 287 4.29 -15.84 -0.92
C ASN A 287 4.76 -14.41 -1.24
N ALA A 288 5.83 -14.29 -2.03
CA ALA A 288 6.45 -13.00 -2.34
C ALA A 288 5.46 -11.93 -2.88
N VAL A 289 4.36 -12.32 -3.56
CA VAL A 289 3.35 -11.35 -4.02
C VAL A 289 2.57 -10.77 -2.84
N ILE A 290 2.19 -11.60 -1.87
CA ILE A 290 1.48 -11.17 -0.64
C ILE A 290 2.42 -10.32 0.22
N ASP A 291 3.66 -10.76 0.41
CA ASP A 291 4.64 -10.05 1.23
C ASP A 291 4.92 -8.64 0.69
N TRP A 292 5.09 -8.53 -0.63
CA TRP A 292 5.32 -7.23 -1.27
C TRP A 292 4.06 -6.38 -1.43
N ASN A 293 2.86 -6.99 -1.45
CA ASN A 293 1.61 -6.22 -1.33
C ASN A 293 1.48 -5.62 0.08
N ALA A 294 1.78 -6.39 1.14
CA ALA A 294 1.85 -5.88 2.50
C ALA A 294 2.89 -4.76 2.66
N ILE A 295 4.09 -4.91 2.09
CA ILE A 295 5.09 -3.82 2.11
C ILE A 295 4.63 -2.58 1.36
N ALA A 296 3.87 -2.71 0.26
CA ALA A 296 3.28 -1.55 -0.39
C ALA A 296 2.34 -0.80 0.57
N LEU A 297 1.50 -1.51 1.33
CA LEU A 297 0.60 -0.91 2.32
C LEU A 297 1.36 -0.27 3.49
N ASN A 298 2.41 -0.93 3.99
CA ASN A 298 3.27 -0.39 5.04
C ASN A 298 3.95 0.91 4.58
N ALA A 299 4.48 0.94 3.35
CA ALA A 299 5.10 2.13 2.77
C ALA A 299 4.10 3.29 2.58
N ILE A 300 2.86 2.99 2.19
CA ILE A 300 1.77 3.97 2.07
C ILE A 300 1.45 4.60 3.44
N GLN A 301 1.31 3.77 4.48
CA GLN A 301 1.08 4.24 5.84
C GLN A 301 2.25 5.10 6.36
N ALA A 302 3.48 4.67 6.09
CA ALA A 302 4.69 5.40 6.48
C ALA A 302 4.82 6.77 5.78
N GLU A 303 4.43 6.89 4.50
CA GLU A 303 4.30 8.20 3.83
C GLU A 303 3.27 9.09 4.54
N GLY A 304 2.16 8.50 4.98
CA GLY A 304 1.15 9.16 5.81
C GLY A 304 1.71 9.75 7.09
N LYS A 305 2.38 8.91 7.89
CA LYS A 305 3.08 9.28 9.13
C LYS A 305 4.11 10.38 8.89
N ALA A 306 4.79 10.35 7.75
CA ALA A 306 5.78 11.36 7.36
C ALA A 306 5.17 12.64 6.76
N GLY A 307 3.84 12.81 6.77
CA GLY A 307 3.14 13.99 6.26
C GLY A 307 3.03 14.06 4.73
N ARG A 308 3.34 12.98 4.02
CA ARG A 308 3.30 12.84 2.54
C ARG A 308 2.22 11.87 2.08
N GLY A 309 1.15 11.72 2.86
CA GLY A 309 0.15 10.67 2.69
C GLY A 309 -0.36 10.48 1.25
N VAL A 310 -0.50 9.22 0.85
CA VAL A 310 -0.87 8.85 -0.53
C VAL A 310 -2.40 8.84 -0.68
N GLY A 311 -2.95 9.84 -1.37
CA GLY A 311 -4.41 9.96 -1.58
C GLY A 311 -5.02 8.82 -2.41
N PRO A 312 -6.36 8.67 -2.44
CA PRO A 312 -7.06 7.55 -3.09
C PRO A 312 -6.76 7.41 -4.59
N THR A 313 -6.62 8.54 -5.29
CA THR A 313 -6.28 8.59 -6.72
C THR A 313 -4.89 8.02 -6.99
N VAL A 314 -3.85 8.65 -6.42
CA VAL A 314 -2.45 8.24 -6.62
C VAL A 314 -2.19 6.85 -6.05
N GLY A 315 -2.82 6.51 -4.92
CA GLY A 315 -2.62 5.23 -4.25
C GLY A 315 -3.21 4.03 -4.97
N SER A 316 -4.43 4.14 -5.50
CA SER A 316 -5.00 3.08 -6.37
C SER A 316 -4.11 2.85 -7.59
N ARG A 317 -3.63 3.91 -8.25
CA ARG A 317 -2.66 3.82 -9.36
C ARG A 317 -1.34 3.15 -8.96
N LEU A 318 -0.79 3.50 -7.80
CA LEU A 318 0.42 2.88 -7.27
C LEU A 318 0.25 1.36 -7.12
N MET A 319 -0.85 0.92 -6.49
CA MET A 319 -1.14 -0.50 -6.31
C MET A 319 -1.33 -1.23 -7.64
N SER A 320 -1.94 -0.57 -8.65
CA SER A 320 -2.04 -1.13 -10.01
C SER A 320 -0.66 -1.30 -10.64
N LEU A 321 0.22 -0.29 -10.60
CA LEU A 321 1.57 -0.37 -11.16
C LEU A 321 2.37 -1.53 -10.57
N VAL A 322 2.35 -1.68 -9.25
CA VAL A 322 3.04 -2.78 -8.56
C VAL A 322 2.47 -4.11 -9.03
N SER A 323 1.14 -4.25 -9.04
CA SER A 323 0.47 -5.51 -9.32
C SER A 323 0.60 -5.95 -10.78
N THR A 324 0.54 -5.01 -11.74
CA THR A 324 0.73 -5.33 -13.16
C THR A 324 2.18 -5.67 -13.49
N ALA A 325 3.15 -4.95 -12.89
CA ALA A 325 4.57 -5.29 -13.05
C ALA A 325 4.89 -6.69 -12.52
N VAL A 326 4.36 -7.02 -11.33
CA VAL A 326 4.48 -8.37 -10.75
C VAL A 326 3.77 -9.39 -11.62
N TYR A 327 2.55 -9.14 -12.08
CA TYR A 327 1.81 -10.04 -12.95
C TYR A 327 2.57 -10.36 -14.24
N ASP A 328 3.02 -9.34 -14.98
CA ASP A 328 3.80 -9.54 -16.21
C ASP A 328 5.10 -10.28 -15.96
N THR A 329 5.74 -10.02 -14.81
CA THR A 329 6.94 -10.76 -14.39
C THR A 329 6.63 -12.24 -14.21
N VAL A 330 5.56 -12.58 -13.50
CA VAL A 330 5.15 -13.98 -13.32
C VAL A 330 4.76 -14.62 -14.65
N ARG A 331 4.12 -13.85 -15.55
CA ARG A 331 3.74 -14.34 -16.87
C ARG A 331 4.92 -14.73 -17.73
N ALA A 332 6.05 -14.04 -17.60
CA ALA A 332 7.26 -14.35 -18.35
C ALA A 332 7.86 -15.74 -18.06
N PHE A 333 7.54 -16.35 -16.90
CA PHE A 333 8.01 -17.70 -16.55
C PHE A 333 7.04 -18.81 -16.98
N ASN A 334 5.83 -18.47 -17.42
CA ASN A 334 4.79 -19.45 -17.73
C ASN A 334 3.97 -19.06 -18.95
N THR A 335 4.43 -19.51 -20.12
CA THR A 335 3.72 -19.38 -21.40
C THR A 335 2.53 -20.33 -21.53
N LEU A 336 2.34 -21.27 -20.59
CA LEU A 336 1.26 -22.27 -20.63
C LEU A 336 -0.02 -21.84 -19.91
N TYR A 337 -0.05 -20.65 -19.28
CA TYR A 337 -1.28 -20.11 -18.69
C TYR A 337 -2.12 -19.38 -19.77
N PRO A 338 -3.46 -19.57 -19.82
CA PRO A 338 -4.29 -19.15 -20.96
C PRO A 338 -4.55 -17.63 -21.07
N TYR A 339 -4.16 -16.83 -20.07
CA TYR A 339 -4.32 -15.38 -20.10
C TYR A 339 -3.08 -14.70 -20.69
N PRO A 340 -3.20 -13.60 -21.44
CA PRO A 340 -2.03 -12.83 -21.88
C PRO A 340 -1.39 -12.02 -20.73
N SER A 341 -0.19 -11.50 -20.97
CA SER A 341 0.40 -10.41 -20.16
C SER A 341 -0.47 -9.16 -20.25
N TYR A 342 -0.42 -8.30 -19.24
CA TYR A 342 -1.02 -6.97 -19.26
C TYR A 342 -0.41 -6.11 -20.36
N ALA A 343 0.91 -5.96 -20.36
CA ALA A 343 1.59 -5.13 -21.36
C ALA A 343 2.97 -5.66 -21.75
N VAL A 344 3.75 -6.19 -20.80
CA VAL A 344 5.10 -6.67 -21.04
C VAL A 344 5.05 -8.17 -21.34
N ASN A 345 5.20 -8.52 -22.62
CA ASN A 345 5.17 -9.90 -23.08
C ASN A 345 6.57 -10.37 -23.50
N VAL A 346 7.32 -10.87 -22.52
CA VAL A 346 8.71 -11.34 -22.68
C VAL A 346 8.86 -12.71 -22.00
N ASN A 347 9.87 -13.49 -22.39
CA ASN A 347 10.18 -14.75 -21.72
C ASN A 347 11.31 -14.54 -20.70
N ALA A 348 11.16 -15.14 -19.52
CA ALA A 348 12.23 -15.17 -18.53
C ALA A 348 13.43 -16.00 -19.04
N PRO A 349 14.68 -15.56 -18.80
CA PRO A 349 15.86 -16.36 -19.14
C PRO A 349 15.86 -17.72 -18.41
N THR A 350 16.57 -18.71 -18.95
CA THR A 350 16.77 -19.99 -18.25
C THR A 350 17.58 -19.80 -16.96
N ASN A 351 17.38 -20.69 -15.98
CA ASN A 351 18.01 -20.61 -14.66
C ASN A 351 17.78 -19.25 -13.97
N THR A 352 16.53 -18.82 -13.91
CA THR A 352 16.10 -17.55 -13.30
C THR A 352 15.10 -17.87 -12.18
N SER A 353 15.25 -17.21 -11.04
CA SER A 353 14.32 -17.34 -9.91
C SER A 353 13.05 -16.55 -10.16
N LEU A 354 11.89 -17.21 -10.14
CA LEU A 354 10.58 -16.55 -10.23
C LEU A 354 10.32 -15.69 -8.98
N GLN A 355 10.66 -16.20 -7.79
CA GLN A 355 10.41 -15.50 -6.54
C GLN A 355 11.24 -14.23 -6.45
N ALA A 356 12.55 -14.31 -6.74
CA ALA A 356 13.40 -13.12 -6.75
C ALA A 356 12.95 -12.12 -7.82
N ALA A 357 12.41 -12.58 -8.97
CA ALA A 357 11.85 -11.68 -9.97
C ALA A 357 10.62 -10.91 -9.48
N VAL A 358 9.71 -11.55 -8.74
CA VAL A 358 8.60 -10.84 -8.10
C VAL A 358 9.11 -9.76 -7.14
N VAL A 359 10.10 -10.09 -6.31
CA VAL A 359 10.75 -9.15 -5.36
C VAL A 359 11.31 -7.95 -6.13
N GLY A 360 12.10 -8.19 -7.19
CA GLY A 360 12.70 -7.13 -7.99
C GLY A 360 11.69 -6.23 -8.69
N ALA A 361 10.60 -6.80 -9.21
CA ALA A 361 9.54 -6.04 -9.87
C ALA A 361 8.80 -5.12 -8.88
N ALA A 362 8.37 -5.66 -7.74
CA ALA A 362 7.68 -4.89 -6.71
C ALA A 362 8.58 -3.80 -6.11
N TYR A 363 9.82 -4.17 -5.75
CA TYR A 363 10.82 -3.24 -5.22
C TYR A 363 11.04 -2.07 -6.18
N ARG A 364 11.19 -2.35 -7.49
CA ARG A 364 11.46 -1.30 -8.48
C ARG A 364 10.33 -0.29 -8.57
N VAL A 365 9.08 -0.74 -8.65
CA VAL A 365 7.94 0.18 -8.71
C VAL A 365 7.86 1.01 -7.43
N LEU A 366 7.92 0.35 -6.27
CA LEU A 366 7.78 1.02 -4.98
C LEU A 366 8.91 2.03 -4.70
N SER A 367 10.16 1.66 -4.93
CA SER A 367 11.31 2.57 -4.75
C SER A 367 11.29 3.76 -5.70
N THR A 368 10.68 3.62 -6.87
CA THR A 368 10.49 4.73 -7.83
C THR A 368 9.39 5.68 -7.38
N GLN A 369 8.25 5.13 -6.94
CA GLN A 369 7.07 5.93 -6.63
C GLN A 369 7.11 6.50 -5.21
N LEU A 370 7.75 5.80 -4.26
CA LEU A 370 7.83 6.15 -2.83
C LEU A 370 9.29 6.21 -2.34
N PRO A 371 10.15 7.09 -2.89
CA PRO A 371 11.57 7.13 -2.56
C PRO A 371 11.86 7.43 -1.07
N GLY A 372 10.91 8.04 -0.35
CA GLY A 372 11.00 8.26 1.09
C GLY A 372 11.05 6.98 1.94
N GLN A 373 10.68 5.83 1.37
CA GLN A 373 10.58 4.54 2.07
C GLN A 373 11.69 3.55 1.69
N ASN A 374 12.77 3.99 1.03
CA ASN A 374 13.84 3.12 0.55
C ASN A 374 14.51 2.27 1.66
N SER A 375 14.56 2.74 2.91
CA SER A 375 15.07 1.94 4.03
C SER A 375 14.20 0.70 4.27
N LEU A 376 12.88 0.90 4.43
CA LEU A 376 11.91 -0.18 4.58
C LEU A 376 11.96 -1.16 3.39
N LEU A 377 11.98 -0.62 2.17
CA LEU A 377 11.99 -1.42 0.95
C LEU A 377 13.27 -2.24 0.80
N SER A 378 14.45 -1.66 1.07
CA SER A 378 15.72 -2.39 0.98
C SER A 378 15.84 -3.47 2.04
N GLN A 379 15.34 -3.23 3.26
CA GLN A 379 15.27 -4.24 4.30
C GLN A 379 14.37 -5.42 3.90
N GLN A 380 13.22 -5.17 3.27
CA GLN A 380 12.39 -6.26 2.74
C GLN A 380 13.09 -7.04 1.62
N VAL A 381 13.86 -6.39 0.74
CA VAL A 381 14.65 -7.11 -0.28
C VAL A 381 15.59 -8.10 0.39
N SER A 382 16.37 -7.65 1.39
CA SER A 382 17.28 -8.53 2.13
C SER A 382 16.55 -9.70 2.81
N ASN A 383 15.38 -9.47 3.39
CA ASN A 383 14.60 -10.53 4.03
C ASN A 383 14.03 -11.52 3.00
N SER A 384 13.40 -11.02 1.93
CA SER A 384 12.83 -11.87 0.88
C SER A 384 13.89 -12.79 0.28
N LEU A 385 15.07 -12.25 -0.01
CA LEU A 385 16.18 -13.02 -0.58
C LEU A 385 16.87 -13.95 0.43
N ALA A 386 16.75 -13.69 1.73
CA ALA A 386 17.20 -14.65 2.74
C ALA A 386 16.24 -15.84 2.91
N GLU A 387 14.96 -15.67 2.57
CA GLU A 387 13.92 -16.70 2.62
C GLU A 387 13.91 -17.58 1.35
N ILE A 388 14.27 -17.01 0.20
CA ILE A 388 14.45 -17.77 -1.04
C ILE A 388 15.71 -18.64 -0.91
N GLN A 389 15.56 -19.93 -1.16
CA GLN A 389 16.65 -20.92 -1.04
C GLN A 389 17.00 -21.52 -2.41
N GLU A 390 17.27 -20.65 -3.38
CA GLU A 390 17.68 -21.02 -4.73
C GLU A 390 19.18 -20.74 -4.92
N SER A 391 19.72 -20.92 -6.13
CA SER A 391 21.14 -20.58 -6.35
C SER A 391 21.32 -19.06 -6.42
N ASP A 392 22.44 -18.55 -5.88
CA ASP A 392 22.79 -17.12 -5.93
C ASP A 392 22.68 -16.55 -7.36
N THR A 393 23.05 -17.34 -8.38
CA THR A 393 22.90 -16.97 -9.80
C THR A 393 21.44 -16.84 -10.23
N ALA A 394 20.59 -17.81 -9.88
CA ALA A 394 19.17 -17.78 -10.26
C ALA A 394 18.44 -16.62 -9.59
N GLU A 395 18.70 -16.37 -8.30
CA GLU A 395 18.15 -15.24 -7.56
C GLU A 395 18.58 -13.91 -8.17
N SER A 396 19.87 -13.77 -8.48
CA SER A 396 20.42 -12.55 -9.12
C SER A 396 19.79 -12.27 -10.47
N ARG A 397 19.65 -13.30 -11.32
CA ARG A 397 18.95 -13.15 -12.61
C ARG A 397 17.49 -12.79 -12.41
N GLY A 398 16.83 -13.44 -11.46
CA GLY A 398 15.42 -13.21 -11.12
C GLY A 398 15.17 -11.76 -10.75
N PHE A 399 15.84 -11.28 -9.70
CA PHE A 399 15.68 -9.92 -9.19
C PHE A 399 15.84 -8.85 -10.28
N ASN A 400 16.87 -8.96 -11.10
CA ASN A 400 17.09 -8.01 -12.20
C ASN A 400 16.06 -8.12 -13.32
N PHE A 401 15.65 -9.35 -13.65
CA PHE A 401 14.58 -9.56 -14.62
C PHE A 401 13.26 -8.93 -14.16
N GLY A 402 12.95 -9.01 -12.87
CA GLY A 402 11.82 -8.30 -12.27
C GLY A 402 11.91 -6.78 -12.42
N ILE A 403 13.07 -6.19 -12.08
CA ILE A 403 13.34 -4.76 -12.26
C ILE A 403 13.10 -4.31 -13.71
N LEU A 404 13.50 -5.13 -14.68
CA LEU A 404 13.32 -4.86 -16.10
C LEU A 404 11.84 -4.76 -16.49
N VAL A 405 11.06 -5.76 -16.11
CA VAL A 405 9.62 -5.77 -16.38
C VAL A 405 8.93 -4.58 -15.71
N ALA A 406 9.29 -4.27 -14.47
CA ALA A 406 8.77 -3.10 -13.75
C ALA A 406 9.11 -1.77 -14.42
N ASN A 407 10.33 -1.59 -14.92
CA ASN A 407 10.71 -0.41 -15.69
C ASN A 407 9.83 -0.24 -16.94
N GLN A 408 9.55 -1.31 -17.66
CA GLN A 408 8.70 -1.23 -18.83
C GLN A 408 7.25 -0.89 -18.47
N SER A 409 6.72 -1.46 -17.38
CA SER A 409 5.40 -1.10 -16.86
C SER A 409 5.32 0.39 -16.47
N LEU A 410 6.36 0.91 -15.80
CA LEU A 410 6.47 2.34 -15.46
C LEU A 410 6.55 3.23 -16.72
N ASN A 411 7.34 2.85 -17.72
CA ASN A 411 7.50 3.60 -18.97
C ASN A 411 6.19 3.69 -19.75
N LEU A 412 5.44 2.58 -19.85
CA LEU A 412 4.13 2.55 -20.49
C LEU A 412 3.16 3.56 -19.85
N ARG A 413 3.25 3.70 -18.52
CA ARG A 413 2.36 4.56 -17.72
C ARG A 413 2.94 5.94 -17.44
N ALA A 414 4.09 6.29 -18.01
CA ALA A 414 4.77 7.57 -17.75
C ALA A 414 3.95 8.78 -18.25
N ASN A 415 3.18 8.59 -19.33
CA ASN A 415 2.36 9.63 -19.96
C ASN A 415 0.87 9.29 -19.89
N ASP A 416 0.44 8.59 -18.85
CA ASP A 416 -0.96 8.15 -18.71
C ASP A 416 -1.92 9.25 -18.26
N GLY A 417 -1.47 10.50 -18.13
CA GLY A 417 -2.26 11.65 -17.68
C GLY A 417 -2.24 11.89 -16.16
N SER A 418 -1.66 10.98 -15.36
CA SER A 418 -1.64 11.10 -13.88
C SER A 418 -0.82 12.27 -13.34
N SER A 419 0.08 12.83 -14.14
CA SER A 419 0.88 14.01 -13.78
C SER A 419 0.17 15.34 -14.03
N ASN A 420 -1.06 15.34 -14.55
CA ASN A 420 -1.81 16.56 -14.82
C ASN A 420 -2.29 17.24 -13.53
N ASN A 421 -1.50 18.20 -13.07
CA ASN A 421 -1.76 19.03 -11.89
C ASN A 421 -2.30 20.42 -12.23
N THR A 422 -2.87 20.61 -13.44
CA THR A 422 -3.48 21.89 -13.84
C THR A 422 -4.46 22.35 -12.75
N PRO A 423 -4.30 23.58 -12.20
CA PRO A 423 -5.15 24.07 -11.13
C PRO A 423 -6.63 24.07 -11.52
N TYR A 424 -7.49 23.59 -10.62
CA TYR A 424 -8.92 23.58 -10.82
C TYR A 424 -9.52 24.96 -10.51
N THR A 425 -10.37 25.44 -11.41
CA THR A 425 -11.20 26.63 -11.17
C THR A 425 -12.65 26.18 -11.22
N ALA A 426 -13.36 26.30 -10.10
CA ALA A 426 -14.78 25.97 -10.05
C ALA A 426 -15.60 26.95 -10.92
N PRO A 427 -16.57 26.46 -11.69
CA PRO A 427 -17.48 27.34 -12.42
C PRO A 427 -18.41 28.09 -11.44
N SER A 428 -18.94 29.23 -11.86
CA SER A 428 -19.95 29.94 -11.08
C SER A 428 -21.27 29.17 -11.08
N GLY A 429 -21.93 29.08 -9.93
CA GLY A 429 -23.26 28.50 -9.81
C GLY A 429 -23.68 28.34 -8.35
N ASN A 430 -24.99 28.26 -8.11
CA ASN A 430 -25.51 28.17 -6.75
C ASN A 430 -25.37 26.75 -6.16
N TYR A 431 -25.38 25.71 -6.98
CA TYR A 431 -25.25 24.31 -6.57
C TYR A 431 -24.06 23.66 -7.26
N VAL A 432 -22.88 24.19 -6.94
CA VAL A 432 -21.58 23.77 -7.49
C VAL A 432 -20.61 23.64 -6.33
N TRP A 433 -19.94 22.49 -6.23
CA TRP A 433 -18.87 22.30 -5.26
C TRP A 433 -17.71 23.23 -5.57
N THR A 434 -17.17 23.86 -4.52
CA THR A 434 -15.99 24.72 -4.60
C THR A 434 -15.00 24.30 -3.51
N PRO A 435 -13.68 24.37 -3.76
CA PRO A 435 -12.69 24.21 -2.70
C PRO A 435 -12.96 25.14 -1.52
N GLU A 436 -12.71 24.66 -0.31
CA GLU A 436 -12.81 25.50 0.89
C GLU A 436 -11.90 26.72 0.77
N THR A 437 -12.31 27.83 1.37
CA THR A 437 -11.54 29.10 1.33
C THR A 437 -10.59 29.24 2.52
N LEU A 438 -10.79 28.45 3.59
CA LEU A 438 -10.07 28.51 4.84
C LEU A 438 -9.85 27.10 5.39
N GLY A 439 -8.93 26.95 6.35
CA GLY A 439 -8.63 25.67 6.99
C GLY A 439 -7.50 24.89 6.30
N PRO A 440 -7.23 23.66 6.76
CA PRO A 440 -6.11 22.85 6.28
C PRO A 440 -6.27 22.40 4.82
N THR A 441 -7.48 22.48 4.26
CA THR A 441 -7.84 22.11 2.90
C THR A 441 -8.15 23.31 2.00
N ALA A 442 -7.81 24.53 2.43
CA ALA A 442 -8.06 25.76 1.68
C ALA A 442 -7.45 25.70 0.26
N GLY A 443 -8.29 25.92 -0.76
CA GLY A 443 -7.90 25.90 -2.17
C GLY A 443 -7.59 24.52 -2.76
N VAL A 444 -7.79 23.43 -1.99
CA VAL A 444 -7.48 22.08 -2.44
C VAL A 444 -8.63 21.50 -3.26
N ALA A 445 -8.32 21.04 -4.48
CA ALA A 445 -9.20 20.25 -5.33
C ALA A 445 -8.50 18.93 -5.72
N LEU A 446 -8.66 17.91 -4.88
CA LEU A 446 -7.90 16.67 -5.00
C LEU A 446 -8.31 15.90 -6.26
N GLY A 447 -7.37 15.78 -7.19
CA GLY A 447 -7.53 14.95 -8.38
C GLY A 447 -8.45 15.55 -9.45
N ALA A 448 -8.55 16.88 -9.55
CA ALA A 448 -9.45 17.53 -10.51
C ALA A 448 -9.31 17.06 -11.97
N ASN A 449 -8.11 16.65 -12.38
CA ASN A 449 -7.86 16.15 -13.74
C ASN A 449 -7.79 14.61 -13.81
N TRP A 450 -8.09 13.91 -12.71
CA TRP A 450 -7.85 12.46 -12.61
C TRP A 450 -8.76 11.63 -13.51
N GLY A 451 -9.92 12.16 -13.90
CA GLY A 451 -10.77 11.56 -14.93
C GLY A 451 -10.13 11.50 -16.32
N GLY A 452 -9.03 12.23 -16.54
CA GLY A 452 -8.23 12.17 -17.77
C GLY A 452 -7.10 11.12 -17.73
N VAL A 453 -6.94 10.37 -16.64
CA VAL A 453 -5.97 9.28 -16.58
C VAL A 453 -6.41 8.15 -17.51
N THR A 454 -5.49 7.64 -18.32
CA THR A 454 -5.74 6.50 -19.21
C THR A 454 -6.13 5.28 -18.38
N PRO A 455 -7.33 4.68 -18.58
CA PRO A 455 -7.71 3.48 -17.85
C PRO A 455 -6.78 2.30 -18.11
N TRP A 456 -6.82 1.32 -17.22
CA TRP A 456 -6.01 0.10 -17.23
C TRP A 456 -6.63 -0.98 -18.08
N THR A 457 -7.95 -1.19 -17.94
CA THR A 457 -8.65 -2.35 -18.50
C THR A 457 -9.96 -2.00 -19.17
N ILE A 458 -10.71 -0.99 -18.70
CA ILE A 458 -12.03 -0.67 -19.25
C ILE A 458 -12.00 0.07 -20.60
N GLY A 459 -10.81 0.45 -21.08
CA GLY A 459 -10.67 1.18 -22.35
C GLY A 459 -11.19 2.61 -22.25
N ASN A 460 -12.07 3.01 -23.17
CA ASN A 460 -12.67 4.35 -23.16
C ASN A 460 -13.82 4.43 -22.14
N ILE A 461 -13.77 5.43 -21.25
CA ILE A 461 -14.75 5.59 -20.15
C ILE A 461 -16.18 5.76 -20.68
N ASP A 462 -16.40 6.69 -21.62
CA ASP A 462 -17.75 6.99 -22.13
C ASP A 462 -18.37 5.79 -22.86
N GLN A 463 -17.55 5.09 -23.66
CA GLN A 463 -17.96 3.88 -24.33
C GLN A 463 -18.30 2.79 -23.31
N PHE A 464 -17.48 2.59 -22.28
CA PHE A 464 -17.74 1.60 -21.24
C PHE A 464 -19.04 1.90 -20.48
N VAL A 465 -19.20 3.14 -20.01
CA VAL A 465 -20.42 3.62 -19.32
C VAL A 465 -21.66 3.38 -20.18
N SER A 466 -21.61 3.77 -21.46
CA SER A 466 -22.71 3.58 -22.41
C SER A 466 -23.03 2.10 -22.66
N GLN A 467 -22.02 1.28 -22.95
CA GLN A 467 -22.19 -0.15 -23.24
C GLN A 467 -22.72 -0.94 -22.04
N LYS A 468 -22.33 -0.54 -20.83
CA LYS A 468 -22.79 -1.16 -19.58
C LYS A 468 -24.07 -0.53 -19.04
N GLN A 469 -24.59 0.51 -19.69
CA GLN A 469 -25.80 1.24 -19.28
C GLN A 469 -25.73 1.70 -17.82
N LEU A 470 -24.57 2.24 -17.44
CA LEU A 470 -24.33 2.68 -16.06
C LEU A 470 -24.97 4.04 -15.85
N ASP A 471 -25.69 4.19 -14.73
CA ASP A 471 -26.12 5.51 -14.27
C ASP A 471 -24.93 6.19 -13.59
N VAL A 472 -24.51 7.29 -14.20
CA VAL A 472 -23.41 8.15 -13.74
C VAL A 472 -23.79 9.63 -13.79
N THR A 473 -25.09 9.92 -13.82
CA THR A 473 -25.64 11.28 -13.86
C THR A 473 -26.29 11.60 -12.53
N LEU A 474 -26.01 12.78 -11.99
CA LEU A 474 -26.64 13.20 -10.75
C LEU A 474 -28.11 13.59 -11.00
N ASN A 475 -29.07 12.82 -10.48
CA ASN A 475 -30.48 13.15 -10.59
C ASN A 475 -30.92 14.08 -9.44
N GLY A 476 -30.36 13.93 -8.23
CA GLY A 476 -30.72 14.65 -7.01
C GLY A 476 -30.25 16.11 -6.96
N ARG A 477 -30.85 16.99 -7.79
CA ARG A 477 -30.57 18.45 -7.76
C ARG A 477 -31.77 19.28 -7.30
N PRO A 478 -31.57 20.39 -6.59
CA PRO A 478 -32.68 21.22 -6.08
C PRO A 478 -33.55 21.83 -7.20
N ASN A 479 -33.01 22.06 -8.39
CA ASN A 479 -33.72 22.68 -9.51
C ASN A 479 -34.37 21.68 -10.49
N THR A 480 -33.84 20.46 -10.61
CA THR A 480 -34.37 19.45 -11.56
C THR A 480 -35.14 18.33 -10.87
N ASN A 481 -34.76 17.94 -9.64
CA ASN A 481 -35.44 16.93 -8.85
C ASN A 481 -35.40 17.27 -7.34
N PRO A 482 -36.10 18.35 -6.91
CA PRO A 482 -36.07 18.82 -5.52
C PRO A 482 -36.54 17.78 -4.50
N THR A 483 -37.37 16.83 -4.91
CA THR A 483 -37.86 15.77 -4.02
C THR A 483 -36.75 14.78 -3.67
N LEU A 484 -36.00 14.28 -4.66
CA LEU A 484 -34.87 13.38 -4.40
C LEU A 484 -33.77 14.10 -3.61
N TYR A 485 -33.39 15.30 -4.06
CA TYR A 485 -32.43 16.15 -3.34
C TYR A 485 -32.77 16.30 -1.85
N ALA A 486 -34.02 16.67 -1.53
CA ALA A 486 -34.43 16.87 -0.15
C ALA A 486 -34.42 15.56 0.67
N GLN A 487 -34.83 14.44 0.07
CA GLN A 487 -34.81 13.14 0.74
C GLN A 487 -33.40 12.73 1.15
N GLU A 488 -32.43 12.90 0.26
CA GLU A 488 -31.05 12.48 0.49
C GLU A 488 -30.31 13.38 1.47
N ILE A 489 -30.49 14.70 1.36
CA ILE A 489 -29.89 15.63 2.31
C ILE A 489 -30.47 15.44 3.71
N GLU A 490 -31.78 15.22 3.84
CA GLU A 490 -32.38 14.93 5.15
C GLU A 490 -31.96 13.56 5.71
N GLU A 491 -31.71 12.57 4.84
CA GLU A 491 -31.12 11.31 5.25
C GLU A 491 -29.71 11.52 5.83
N VAL A 492 -28.82 12.21 5.10
CA VAL A 492 -27.46 12.46 5.58
C VAL A 492 -27.46 13.33 6.85
N ARG A 493 -28.34 14.33 6.94
CA ARG A 493 -28.44 15.16 8.14
C ARG A 493 -28.77 14.32 9.37
N ARG A 494 -29.74 13.40 9.26
CA ARG A 494 -30.22 12.57 10.38
C ARG A 494 -29.37 11.34 10.65
N TYR A 495 -28.70 10.76 9.67
CA TYR A 495 -27.91 9.54 9.84
C TYR A 495 -26.39 9.77 9.80
N GLY A 496 -25.94 10.89 9.26
CA GLY A 496 -24.53 11.23 9.08
C GLY A 496 -23.96 12.18 10.12
N GLY A 497 -24.81 12.80 10.95
CA GLY A 497 -24.38 13.78 11.95
C GLY A 497 -23.52 13.17 13.06
N LEU A 498 -22.50 13.91 13.49
CA LEU A 498 -21.61 13.59 14.60
C LEU A 498 -22.38 13.42 15.92
N GLN A 499 -23.32 14.33 16.16
CA GLN A 499 -24.11 14.39 17.39
C GLN A 499 -25.43 15.14 17.17
N ASN A 500 -26.32 15.07 18.15
CA ASN A 500 -27.54 15.89 18.17
C ASN A 500 -27.18 17.38 18.24
N THR A 501 -28.01 18.20 17.59
CA THR A 501 -28.02 19.67 17.69
C THR A 501 -29.42 20.13 18.08
N ALA A 502 -29.65 21.45 18.12
CA ALA A 502 -31.00 21.99 18.28
C ALA A 502 -31.93 21.71 17.08
N LEU A 503 -31.37 21.47 15.89
CA LEU A 503 -32.11 21.31 14.63
C LEU A 503 -32.04 19.87 14.08
N THR A 504 -31.10 19.07 14.58
CA THR A 504 -30.85 17.70 14.12
C THR A 504 -30.88 16.72 15.28
N THR A 505 -31.74 15.71 15.15
CA THR A 505 -31.67 14.49 15.95
C THR A 505 -31.04 13.40 15.12
N THR A 506 -29.91 12.87 15.57
CA THR A 506 -29.23 11.75 14.93
C THR A 506 -30.01 10.45 15.18
N LEU A 507 -30.37 9.76 14.10
CA LEU A 507 -31.13 8.52 14.08
C LEU A 507 -30.27 7.27 13.85
N ARG A 508 -28.98 7.48 13.56
CA ARG A 508 -28.00 6.41 13.35
C ARG A 508 -27.86 5.53 14.59
N ASN A 509 -27.86 4.21 14.41
CA ASN A 509 -27.64 3.26 15.49
C ASN A 509 -26.14 2.98 15.74
N ALA A 510 -25.83 2.15 16.74
CA ALA A 510 -24.46 1.82 17.11
C ALA A 510 -23.69 1.07 16.00
N ASP A 511 -24.33 0.11 15.33
CA ASP A 511 -23.71 -0.66 14.24
C ASP A 511 -23.41 0.22 13.01
N GLN A 512 -24.32 1.12 12.65
CA GLN A 512 -24.09 2.09 11.57
C GLN A 512 -22.97 3.08 11.92
N THR A 513 -22.83 3.46 13.20
CA THR A 513 -21.70 4.28 13.66
C THR A 513 -20.39 3.50 13.55
N GLU A 514 -20.40 2.22 13.94
CA GLU A 514 -19.25 1.36 13.83
C GLU A 514 -18.84 1.11 12.37
N SER A 515 -19.79 0.84 11.47
CA SER A 515 -19.50 0.63 10.06
C SER A 515 -18.93 1.88 9.40
N ALA A 516 -19.45 3.08 9.72
CA ALA A 516 -18.90 4.35 9.25
C ALA A 516 -17.41 4.51 9.58
N VAL A 517 -17.02 4.22 10.83
CA VAL A 517 -15.62 4.32 11.25
C VAL A 517 -14.79 3.15 10.70
N PHE A 518 -15.34 1.94 10.68
CA PHE A 518 -14.66 0.73 10.21
C PHE A 518 -14.17 0.86 8.75
N TRP A 519 -14.99 1.47 7.89
CA TRP A 519 -14.71 1.69 6.47
C TRP A 519 -14.13 3.07 6.17
N ALA A 520 -13.71 3.84 7.19
CA ALA A 520 -13.25 5.22 6.99
C ALA A 520 -11.95 5.27 6.17
N TYR A 521 -10.83 4.87 6.77
CA TYR A 521 -9.49 4.82 6.15
C TYR A 521 -9.10 6.13 5.44
N ASP A 522 -9.67 7.26 5.88
CA ASP A 522 -9.43 8.59 5.31
C ASP A 522 -8.21 9.27 5.96
N ARG A 523 -7.75 8.74 7.10
CA ARG A 523 -6.51 9.16 7.76
C ARG A 523 -5.29 8.88 6.89
N ALA A 524 -4.34 9.82 6.92
CA ALA A 524 -3.12 9.76 6.10
C ALA A 524 -2.26 8.53 6.40
N ASP A 525 -2.17 8.17 7.67
CA ASP A 525 -1.35 7.14 8.27
C ASP A 525 -2.11 5.82 8.49
N THR A 526 -3.02 5.49 7.55
CA THR A 526 -3.65 4.18 7.42
C THR A 526 -3.30 3.59 6.05
N PHE A 527 -3.72 2.36 5.77
CA PHE A 527 -3.60 1.76 4.44
C PHE A 527 -4.45 2.46 3.37
N ARG A 528 -5.30 3.43 3.75
CA ARG A 528 -6.28 4.08 2.88
C ARG A 528 -7.36 3.10 2.38
N PRO A 529 -8.44 3.58 1.73
CA PRO A 529 -9.56 2.71 1.39
C PRO A 529 -9.18 1.60 0.41
N TYR A 530 -8.34 1.91 -0.59
CA TYR A 530 -7.80 0.91 -1.52
C TYR A 530 -6.93 -0.14 -0.81
N GLY A 531 -6.23 0.24 0.26
CA GLY A 531 -5.36 -0.66 1.01
C GLY A 531 -6.14 -1.57 1.96
N GLN A 532 -7.23 -1.09 2.57
CA GLN A 532 -8.14 -1.96 3.35
C GLN A 532 -8.68 -3.11 2.48
N LEU A 533 -9.11 -2.80 1.26
CA LEU A 533 -9.61 -3.81 0.32
C LEU A 533 -8.49 -4.80 -0.10
N ASN A 534 -7.25 -4.33 -0.24
CA ASN A 534 -6.09 -5.19 -0.46
C ASN A 534 -5.78 -6.07 0.76
N GLN A 535 -5.86 -5.54 1.98
CA GLN A 535 -5.65 -6.29 3.22
C GLN A 535 -6.64 -7.47 3.32
N ILE A 536 -7.93 -7.20 3.09
CA ILE A 536 -8.96 -8.25 3.07
C ILE A 536 -8.65 -9.31 2.00
N ALA A 537 -8.27 -8.88 0.79
CA ALA A 537 -7.92 -9.80 -0.28
C ALA A 537 -6.68 -10.66 0.04
N GLN A 538 -5.66 -10.09 0.70
CA GLN A 538 -4.48 -10.81 1.16
C GLN A 538 -4.85 -11.87 2.20
N GLU A 539 -5.68 -11.54 3.20
CA GLU A 539 -6.12 -12.50 4.22
C GLU A 539 -6.83 -13.71 3.60
N ILE A 540 -7.68 -13.46 2.59
CA ILE A 540 -8.40 -14.52 1.89
C ILE A 540 -7.47 -15.34 1.00
N ALA A 541 -6.54 -14.69 0.30
CA ALA A 541 -5.54 -15.38 -0.52
C ALA A 541 -4.69 -16.35 0.32
N VAL A 542 -4.27 -15.94 1.52
CA VAL A 542 -3.56 -16.83 2.46
C VAL A 542 -4.46 -17.97 2.95
N LYS A 543 -5.71 -17.69 3.33
CA LYS A 543 -6.67 -18.71 3.79
C LYS A 543 -6.96 -19.78 2.72
N GLU A 544 -7.05 -19.36 1.46
CA GLU A 544 -7.30 -20.24 0.31
C GLU A 544 -6.00 -20.86 -0.26
N GLY A 545 -4.84 -20.55 0.32
CA GLY A 545 -3.54 -21.12 -0.07
C GLY A 545 -3.20 -20.85 -1.54
N THR A 546 -3.46 -19.64 -2.03
CA THR A 546 -3.26 -19.31 -3.45
C THR A 546 -1.79 -19.44 -3.85
N THR A 547 -1.54 -20.08 -4.99
CA THR A 547 -0.19 -20.13 -5.57
C THR A 547 0.28 -18.73 -5.96
N LEU A 548 1.60 -18.55 -6.10
CA LEU A 548 2.20 -17.27 -6.50
C LEU A 548 1.55 -16.70 -7.78
N GLY A 549 1.33 -17.52 -8.81
CA GLY A 549 0.68 -17.07 -10.05
C GLY A 549 -0.79 -16.70 -9.90
N ARG A 550 -1.58 -17.45 -9.11
CA ARG A 550 -2.97 -17.08 -8.82
C ARG A 550 -3.06 -15.80 -7.99
N THR A 551 -2.12 -15.62 -7.06
CA THR A 551 -1.99 -14.41 -6.24
C THR A 551 -1.67 -13.19 -7.11
N ALA A 552 -0.72 -13.30 -8.03
CA ALA A 552 -0.40 -12.23 -8.98
C ALA A 552 -1.59 -11.86 -9.87
N SER A 553 -2.32 -12.85 -10.38
CA SER A 553 -3.55 -12.63 -11.16
C SER A 553 -4.64 -11.91 -10.35
N LEU A 554 -4.86 -12.33 -9.09
CA LEU A 554 -5.84 -11.73 -8.20
C LEU A 554 -5.54 -10.24 -7.97
N PHE A 555 -4.31 -9.90 -7.55
CA PHE A 555 -3.97 -8.51 -7.22
C PHE A 555 -3.87 -7.62 -8.46
N ALA A 556 -3.45 -8.15 -9.61
CA ALA A 556 -3.49 -7.40 -10.85
C ALA A 556 -4.93 -7.07 -11.27
N ALA A 557 -5.85 -8.03 -11.19
CA ALA A 557 -7.27 -7.79 -11.45
C ALA A 557 -7.89 -6.82 -10.43
N LEU A 558 -7.64 -7.03 -9.13
CA LEU A 558 -8.18 -6.18 -8.07
C LEU A 558 -7.70 -4.75 -8.24
N ASN A 559 -6.39 -4.53 -8.31
CA ASN A 559 -5.84 -3.19 -8.27
C ASN A 559 -6.07 -2.40 -9.56
N THR A 560 -6.14 -3.06 -10.73
CA THR A 560 -6.55 -2.38 -11.97
C THR A 560 -8.04 -2.03 -11.96
N ALA A 561 -8.91 -2.89 -11.41
CA ALA A 561 -10.33 -2.59 -11.25
C ALA A 561 -10.57 -1.43 -10.27
N LEU A 562 -9.88 -1.41 -9.12
CA LEU A 562 -9.96 -0.31 -8.16
C LEU A 562 -9.53 1.02 -8.80
N ALA A 563 -8.42 1.04 -9.54
CA ALA A 563 -7.95 2.24 -10.22
C ALA A 563 -8.90 2.70 -11.33
N ASP A 564 -9.41 1.80 -12.16
CA ASP A 564 -10.38 2.14 -13.21
C ASP A 564 -11.68 2.71 -12.63
N ALA A 565 -12.20 2.10 -11.56
CA ALA A 565 -13.38 2.60 -10.88
C ALA A 565 -13.14 4.00 -10.27
N VAL A 566 -11.95 4.25 -9.70
CA VAL A 566 -11.53 5.57 -9.22
C VAL A 566 -11.41 6.58 -10.35
N ILE A 567 -10.88 6.21 -11.52
CA ILE A 567 -10.78 7.11 -12.68
C ILE A 567 -12.18 7.55 -13.13
N VAL A 568 -13.12 6.60 -13.26
CA VAL A 568 -14.52 6.92 -13.60
C VAL A 568 -15.14 7.81 -12.52
N ALA A 569 -15.04 7.44 -11.25
CA ALA A 569 -15.62 8.22 -10.15
C ALA A 569 -15.06 9.66 -10.10
N TRP A 570 -13.76 9.85 -10.33
CA TRP A 570 -13.16 11.19 -10.35
C TRP A 570 -13.53 12.00 -11.59
N LYS A 571 -13.71 11.36 -12.75
CA LYS A 571 -14.29 12.04 -13.91
C LYS A 571 -15.66 12.63 -13.51
N GLU A 572 -16.55 11.81 -12.97
CA GLU A 572 -17.91 12.25 -12.68
C GLU A 572 -18.02 13.20 -11.49
N LYS A 573 -17.09 13.12 -10.52
CA LYS A 573 -16.89 14.18 -9.51
C LYS A 573 -16.75 15.55 -10.13
N TYR A 574 -15.86 15.67 -11.10
CA TYR A 574 -15.55 16.96 -11.72
C TYR A 574 -16.46 17.29 -12.93
N THR A 575 -17.33 16.36 -13.36
CA THR A 575 -18.47 16.60 -14.27
C THR A 575 -19.68 17.16 -13.50
N GLU A 576 -20.13 16.46 -12.47
CA GLU A 576 -21.43 16.73 -11.81
C GLU A 576 -21.33 17.81 -10.73
N LEU A 577 -20.14 17.97 -10.14
CA LEU A 577 -19.80 19.04 -9.19
C LEU A 577 -20.79 19.20 -8.02
N GLN A 578 -21.33 18.09 -7.51
CA GLN A 578 -22.23 18.15 -6.38
C GLN A 578 -21.50 18.67 -5.12
N PRO A 579 -22.02 19.72 -4.44
CA PRO A 579 -21.51 20.16 -3.13
C PRO A 579 -21.55 19.03 -2.09
N ARG A 580 -20.66 19.10 -1.09
CA ARG A 580 -20.67 18.10 -0.01
C ARG A 580 -21.89 18.26 0.89
N PRO A 581 -22.32 17.20 1.60
CA PRO A 581 -23.43 17.32 2.55
C PRO A 581 -23.20 18.39 3.61
N ASP A 582 -21.96 18.63 4.07
CA ASP A 582 -21.67 19.69 5.04
C ASP A 582 -21.77 21.10 4.44
N ASP A 583 -21.33 21.31 3.19
CA ASP A 583 -21.57 22.55 2.44
C ASP A 583 -23.07 22.88 2.38
N ILE A 584 -23.89 21.83 2.23
CA ILE A 584 -25.33 21.96 2.07
C ILE A 584 -26.03 22.23 3.41
N ILE A 585 -25.78 21.37 4.40
CA ILE A 585 -26.47 21.37 5.69
C ILE A 585 -25.92 22.49 6.57
N ALA A 586 -24.61 22.53 6.80
CA ALA A 586 -23.97 23.46 7.72
C ALA A 586 -23.52 24.76 7.02
N GLY A 587 -23.10 24.68 5.76
CA GLY A 587 -22.71 25.83 4.93
C GLY A 587 -23.87 26.75 4.53
N GLY A 588 -25.10 26.37 4.86
CA GLY A 588 -26.28 27.24 4.75
C GLY A 588 -27.01 27.19 3.41
N PHE A 589 -26.60 26.35 2.46
CA PHE A 589 -27.36 26.17 1.21
C PHE A 589 -28.78 25.68 1.49
N ALA A 590 -28.95 24.64 2.31
CA ALA A 590 -30.26 24.07 2.66
C ALA A 590 -31.17 25.06 3.40
N ALA A 591 -30.61 26.07 4.08
CA ALA A 591 -31.42 27.14 4.70
C ALA A 591 -31.98 28.14 3.67
N ASN A 592 -31.42 28.17 2.45
CA ASN A 592 -31.66 29.18 1.43
C ASN A 592 -32.09 28.59 0.07
N ASP A 593 -32.32 27.28 -0.01
CA ASP A 593 -32.66 26.58 -1.26
C ASP A 593 -34.14 26.75 -1.68
N GLY A 594 -34.99 27.26 -0.79
CA GLY A 594 -36.43 27.46 -1.02
C GLY A 594 -37.28 26.19 -0.91
N ILE A 595 -36.72 25.09 -0.37
CA ILE A 595 -37.39 23.79 -0.26
C ILE A 595 -37.84 23.59 1.20
N ALA A 596 -39.15 23.52 1.43
CA ALA A 596 -39.69 23.46 2.80
C ALA A 596 -39.29 22.21 3.61
N SER A 597 -38.84 21.14 2.94
CA SER A 597 -38.47 19.87 3.57
C SER A 597 -36.98 19.75 3.91
N THR A 598 -36.13 20.66 3.44
CA THR A 598 -34.71 20.68 3.79
C THR A 598 -34.48 21.55 5.02
N VAL A 599 -33.54 21.15 5.87
CA VAL A 599 -33.18 21.88 7.09
C VAL A 599 -31.69 22.21 7.08
N GLY A 600 -31.36 23.49 7.00
CA GLY A 600 -30.01 23.97 7.29
C GLY A 600 -29.73 23.95 8.80
N ASP A 601 -28.57 23.43 9.19
CA ASP A 601 -28.12 23.32 10.57
C ASP A 601 -26.65 23.73 10.69
N PRO A 602 -26.35 24.99 11.08
CA PRO A 602 -24.99 25.51 11.12
C PRO A 602 -24.11 24.85 12.19
N ASN A 603 -24.69 24.09 13.13
CA ASN A 603 -23.95 23.34 14.14
C ASN A 603 -23.75 21.86 13.77
N TRP A 604 -24.28 21.44 12.62
CA TRP A 604 -24.11 20.07 12.13
C TRP A 604 -22.66 19.83 11.69
N LYS A 605 -22.16 18.64 11.99
CA LYS A 605 -20.86 18.16 11.53
C LYS A 605 -20.98 16.70 11.09
N PRO A 606 -20.27 16.26 10.05
CA PRO A 606 -20.18 14.85 9.69
C PRO A 606 -19.58 14.02 10.83
N LEU A 607 -20.05 12.78 11.03
CA LEU A 607 -19.48 11.85 12.00
C LEU A 607 -17.97 11.68 11.77
N LEU A 608 -17.54 11.51 10.51
CA LEU A 608 -16.14 11.25 10.21
C LEU A 608 -15.23 12.48 10.35
N SER A 609 -15.79 13.67 10.57
CA SER A 609 -15.00 14.91 10.61
C SER A 609 -13.86 14.90 11.62
N GLN A 610 -14.09 14.30 12.81
CA GLN A 610 -13.06 14.17 13.85
C GLN A 610 -11.94 13.21 13.45
N LEU A 611 -12.29 12.14 12.76
CA LEU A 611 -11.34 11.11 12.33
C LEU A 611 -10.46 11.61 11.18
N ILE A 612 -11.05 12.33 10.23
CA ILE A 612 -10.37 12.87 9.06
C ILE A 612 -9.55 14.12 9.42
N GLY A 613 -10.01 14.90 10.42
CA GLY A 613 -9.41 16.19 10.79
C GLY A 613 -9.92 17.38 9.98
N VAL A 614 -10.88 17.17 9.09
CA VAL A 614 -11.62 18.18 8.31
C VAL A 614 -13.09 17.81 8.23
N ASN A 615 -13.98 18.75 7.90
CA ASN A 615 -15.41 18.44 7.79
C ASN A 615 -15.69 17.40 6.71
N SER A 616 -15.15 17.61 5.51
CA SER A 616 -15.30 16.67 4.39
C SER A 616 -14.04 16.62 3.52
N PRO A 617 -13.81 15.53 2.77
CA PRO A 617 -12.66 15.44 1.88
C PRO A 617 -12.73 16.46 0.72
N PRO A 618 -11.60 17.05 0.28
CA PRO A 618 -11.54 18.22 -0.60
C PRO A 618 -11.73 17.88 -2.09
N PHE A 619 -12.89 17.32 -2.41
CA PHE A 619 -13.35 16.97 -3.76
C PHE A 619 -14.89 16.85 -3.76
N PRO A 620 -15.58 16.97 -4.91
CA PRO A 620 -17.04 16.89 -5.01
C PRO A 620 -17.66 15.61 -4.43
N ASP A 621 -18.94 15.67 -4.06
CA ASP A 621 -19.70 14.56 -3.49
C ASP A 621 -19.93 13.43 -4.50
N TYR A 622 -20.77 13.68 -5.50
CA TYR A 622 -21.14 12.68 -6.50
C TYR A 622 -20.01 12.43 -7.49
N MET A 623 -19.47 11.23 -7.65
CA MET A 623 -19.89 9.98 -6.99
C MET A 623 -18.84 9.46 -6.00
N SER A 624 -19.25 8.61 -5.05
CA SER A 624 -18.43 8.20 -3.90
C SER A 624 -17.23 7.31 -4.29
N GLY A 625 -16.01 7.76 -3.99
CA GLY A 625 -14.79 6.99 -4.28
C GLY A 625 -14.71 5.65 -3.53
N HIS A 626 -15.08 5.62 -2.24
CA HIS A 626 -15.22 4.38 -1.47
C HIS A 626 -16.17 3.41 -2.15
N SER A 627 -17.36 3.88 -2.51
CA SER A 627 -18.40 3.04 -3.13
C SER A 627 -17.93 2.45 -4.46
N ALA A 628 -17.26 3.24 -5.31
CA ALA A 628 -16.61 2.76 -6.54
C ALA A 628 -15.61 1.62 -6.27
N MET A 629 -14.72 1.80 -5.27
CA MET A 629 -13.74 0.80 -4.88
C MET A 629 -14.39 -0.44 -4.27
N GLY A 630 -15.36 -0.29 -3.36
CA GLY A 630 -16.12 -1.37 -2.76
C GLY A 630 -16.88 -2.22 -3.78
N GLY A 631 -17.47 -1.58 -4.80
CA GLY A 631 -18.09 -2.27 -5.94
C GLY A 631 -17.07 -3.06 -6.76
N ALA A 632 -15.95 -2.42 -7.14
CA ALA A 632 -14.90 -3.09 -7.91
C ALA A 632 -14.28 -4.29 -7.17
N PHE A 633 -14.03 -4.14 -5.86
CA PHE A 633 -13.64 -5.23 -4.98
C PHE A 633 -14.68 -6.36 -4.98
N ALA A 634 -15.96 -6.04 -4.80
CA ALA A 634 -17.02 -7.04 -4.79
C ALA A 634 -17.06 -7.86 -6.09
N GLY A 635 -16.95 -7.19 -7.25
CA GLY A 635 -16.92 -7.86 -8.56
C GLY A 635 -15.72 -8.78 -8.74
N VAL A 636 -14.51 -8.28 -8.46
CA VAL A 636 -13.27 -9.07 -8.64
C VAL A 636 -13.22 -10.28 -7.71
N MET A 637 -13.49 -10.07 -6.41
CA MET A 637 -13.37 -11.12 -5.40
C MET A 637 -14.43 -12.20 -5.59
N THR A 638 -15.67 -11.83 -5.94
CA THR A 638 -16.74 -12.80 -6.26
C THR A 638 -16.35 -13.69 -7.43
N LYS A 639 -15.75 -13.12 -8.48
CA LYS A 639 -15.33 -13.87 -9.67
C LYS A 639 -14.13 -14.78 -9.41
N HIS A 640 -13.18 -14.34 -8.59
CA HIS A 640 -11.97 -15.11 -8.28
C HIS A 640 -12.22 -16.27 -7.32
N PHE A 641 -13.07 -16.09 -6.30
CA PHE A 641 -13.26 -17.10 -5.27
C PHE A 641 -14.59 -17.85 -5.41
N ARG A 642 -15.70 -17.13 -5.29
CA ARG A 642 -17.09 -17.59 -5.51
C ARG A 642 -18.07 -16.54 -4.97
N ASP A 643 -19.31 -16.63 -5.41
CA ASP A 643 -20.43 -15.95 -4.76
C ASP A 643 -20.70 -16.51 -3.36
N ASN A 644 -21.31 -15.69 -2.50
CA ASN A 644 -21.63 -16.03 -1.09
C ASN A 644 -20.43 -16.57 -0.29
N TYR A 645 -19.23 -16.05 -0.56
CA TYR A 645 -18.04 -16.34 0.24
C TYR A 645 -18.18 -15.69 1.62
N VAL A 646 -18.24 -16.52 2.67
CA VAL A 646 -18.30 -16.06 4.06
C VAL A 646 -16.89 -15.74 4.56
N PHE A 647 -16.69 -14.53 5.10
CA PHE A 647 -15.41 -14.11 5.66
C PHE A 647 -15.59 -13.10 6.80
N SER A 648 -14.50 -12.84 7.50
CA SER A 648 -14.41 -11.77 8.49
C SER A 648 -13.35 -10.77 8.04
N ALA A 649 -13.55 -9.49 8.38
CA ALA A 649 -12.60 -8.42 8.14
C ALA A 649 -12.34 -7.62 9.41
N VAL A 650 -11.17 -6.96 9.42
CA VAL A 650 -10.68 -6.10 10.49
C VAL A 650 -10.44 -4.68 9.95
N SER A 651 -10.19 -3.72 10.84
CA SER A 651 -9.96 -2.32 10.47
C SER A 651 -8.92 -1.64 11.36
N GLN A 652 -8.00 -0.87 10.76
CA GLN A 652 -7.06 0.01 11.48
C GLN A 652 -7.78 1.13 12.24
N GLU A 653 -8.93 1.56 11.72
CA GLU A 653 -9.76 2.59 12.35
C GLU A 653 -10.57 2.04 13.53
N ARG A 654 -10.75 0.71 13.59
CA ARG A 654 -11.44 -0.01 14.68
C ARG A 654 -10.69 -1.30 15.04
N PRO A 655 -9.52 -1.22 15.69
CA PRO A 655 -8.60 -2.35 15.83
C PRO A 655 -9.11 -3.50 16.73
N ASP A 656 -10.13 -3.23 17.54
CA ASP A 656 -10.79 -4.21 18.42
C ASP A 656 -12.07 -4.82 17.82
N VAL A 657 -12.43 -4.47 16.59
CA VAL A 657 -13.65 -4.92 15.92
C VAL A 657 -13.34 -5.89 14.80
N VAL A 658 -14.08 -7.01 14.78
CA VAL A 658 -14.12 -7.96 13.67
C VAL A 658 -15.53 -7.96 13.11
N ARG A 659 -15.69 -7.64 11.82
CA ARG A 659 -16.99 -7.68 11.12
C ARG A 659 -17.07 -8.94 10.27
N ASN A 660 -18.26 -9.55 10.20
CA ASN A 660 -18.51 -10.77 9.45
C ASN A 660 -19.43 -10.50 8.26
N PHE A 661 -19.08 -11.07 7.11
CA PHE A 661 -19.78 -10.89 5.85
C PHE A 661 -20.10 -12.25 5.23
N ASN A 662 -21.29 -12.36 4.65
CA ASN A 662 -21.75 -13.54 3.92
C ASN A 662 -21.36 -13.50 2.43
N SER A 663 -20.91 -12.35 1.93
CA SER A 663 -20.44 -12.18 0.55
C SER A 663 -19.57 -10.92 0.41
N PHE A 664 -18.79 -10.86 -0.67
CA PHE A 664 -18.05 -9.65 -1.04
C PHE A 664 -18.96 -8.49 -1.42
N TYR A 665 -20.12 -8.80 -2.03
CA TYR A 665 -21.16 -7.80 -2.30
C TYR A 665 -21.65 -7.15 -1.01
N GLN A 666 -21.92 -7.94 0.03
CA GLN A 666 -22.34 -7.41 1.32
C GLN A 666 -21.29 -6.47 1.92
N ALA A 667 -20.01 -6.87 1.88
CA ALA A 667 -18.92 -6.04 2.39
C ALA A 667 -18.77 -4.72 1.61
N GLY A 668 -18.73 -4.79 0.27
CA GLY A 668 -18.61 -3.59 -0.57
C GLY A 668 -19.83 -2.67 -0.50
N MET A 669 -21.05 -3.22 -0.32
CA MET A 669 -22.26 -2.42 -0.11
C MET A 669 -22.27 -1.79 1.29
N GLU A 670 -21.76 -2.48 2.31
CA GLU A 670 -21.60 -1.88 3.63
C GLU A 670 -20.58 -0.73 3.60
N ASP A 671 -19.46 -0.90 2.91
CA ASP A 671 -18.49 0.18 2.63
C ASP A 671 -19.18 1.38 1.95
N ALA A 672 -19.95 1.14 0.89
CA ALA A 672 -20.69 2.21 0.20
C ALA A 672 -21.67 2.96 1.13
N LEU A 673 -22.51 2.22 1.87
CA LEU A 673 -23.51 2.80 2.78
C LEU A 673 -22.88 3.46 4.02
N SER A 674 -21.69 3.02 4.43
CA SER A 674 -20.94 3.60 5.55
C SER A 674 -20.73 5.10 5.38
N ARG A 675 -20.66 5.58 4.13
CA ARG A 675 -20.38 6.97 3.80
C ARG A 675 -21.56 7.91 4.05
N ILE A 676 -22.78 7.40 3.99
CA ILE A 676 -24.00 8.09 4.42
C ILE A 676 -23.95 8.26 5.94
N TYR A 677 -23.66 7.18 6.66
CA TYR A 677 -23.56 7.16 8.12
C TYR A 677 -22.38 7.98 8.65
N GLY A 678 -21.34 8.12 7.84
CA GLY A 678 -20.19 8.99 8.08
C GLY A 678 -20.48 10.48 7.84
N GLY A 679 -21.58 10.81 7.17
CA GLY A 679 -22.00 12.19 6.89
C GLY A 679 -21.29 12.85 5.70
N VAL A 680 -20.71 12.07 4.79
CA VAL A 680 -19.81 12.62 3.74
C VAL A 680 -20.28 12.36 2.31
N HIS A 681 -21.33 11.57 2.12
CA HIS A 681 -21.94 11.28 0.82
C HIS A 681 -23.46 11.15 0.91
N VAL A 682 -24.17 11.61 -0.12
CA VAL A 682 -25.60 11.28 -0.34
C VAL A 682 -25.77 9.85 -0.84
N ARG A 683 -27.01 9.32 -0.78
CA ARG A 683 -27.31 7.93 -1.15
C ARG A 683 -27.06 7.62 -2.62
N GLU A 684 -27.51 8.47 -3.53
CA GLU A 684 -27.29 8.34 -4.98
C GLU A 684 -25.79 8.25 -5.30
N ALA A 685 -24.97 9.12 -4.69
CA ALA A 685 -23.51 9.08 -4.81
C ALA A 685 -22.89 7.74 -4.35
N CYS A 686 -23.51 7.05 -3.38
CA CYS A 686 -23.06 5.74 -2.93
C CYS A 686 -23.54 4.60 -3.85
N ILE A 687 -24.83 4.57 -4.18
CA ILE A 687 -25.44 3.44 -4.90
C ILE A 687 -24.99 3.39 -6.36
N ASP A 688 -25.03 4.52 -7.07
CA ASP A 688 -24.61 4.59 -8.47
C ASP A 688 -23.15 4.21 -8.62
N SER A 689 -22.33 4.73 -7.72
CA SER A 689 -20.89 4.47 -7.73
C SER A 689 -20.55 3.03 -7.38
N PHE A 690 -21.26 2.42 -6.43
CA PHE A 690 -21.11 1.00 -6.15
C PHE A 690 -21.48 0.14 -7.36
N ASN A 691 -22.59 0.45 -8.03
CA ASN A 691 -23.03 -0.28 -9.22
C ASN A 691 -22.03 -0.11 -10.39
N MET A 692 -21.54 1.11 -10.60
CA MET A 692 -20.47 1.41 -11.57
C MET A 692 -19.20 0.61 -11.24
N GLY A 693 -18.75 0.67 -9.99
CA GLY A 693 -17.58 -0.07 -9.53
C GLY A 693 -17.74 -1.58 -9.71
N LEU A 694 -18.91 -2.12 -9.36
CA LEU A 694 -19.24 -3.53 -9.55
C LEU A 694 -19.19 -3.95 -11.02
N ALA A 695 -19.68 -3.11 -11.93
CA ALA A 695 -19.59 -3.34 -13.36
C ALA A 695 -18.13 -3.33 -13.86
N VAL A 696 -17.31 -2.40 -13.37
CA VAL A 696 -15.85 -2.38 -13.63
C VAL A 696 -15.21 -3.67 -13.13
N GLY A 697 -15.41 -4.04 -11.85
CA GLY A 697 -14.82 -5.25 -11.26
C GLY A 697 -15.22 -6.53 -11.98
N ASN A 698 -16.50 -6.67 -12.34
CA ASN A 698 -17.00 -7.81 -13.13
C ASN A 698 -16.38 -7.87 -14.52
N PHE A 699 -16.24 -6.72 -15.18
CA PHE A 699 -15.59 -6.63 -16.48
C PHE A 699 -14.12 -7.03 -16.37
N VAL A 700 -13.35 -6.40 -15.46
CA VAL A 700 -11.93 -6.70 -15.27
C VAL A 700 -11.73 -8.18 -15.00
N ALA A 701 -12.47 -8.76 -14.03
CA ALA A 701 -12.29 -10.16 -13.65
C ALA A 701 -12.69 -11.17 -14.72
N THR A 702 -13.52 -10.78 -15.69
CA THR A 702 -13.87 -11.62 -16.86
C THR A 702 -12.89 -11.44 -18.00
N SER A 703 -12.38 -10.22 -18.16
CA SER A 703 -11.55 -9.79 -19.28
C SER A 703 -10.06 -9.75 -18.94
N VAL A 704 -9.61 -10.18 -17.74
CA VAL A 704 -8.25 -9.97 -17.22
C VAL A 704 -7.20 -10.15 -18.32
N PHE A 705 -6.75 -8.99 -18.81
CA PHE A 705 -5.76 -8.76 -19.86
C PHE A 705 -6.04 -9.34 -21.26
N GLN A 706 -7.20 -9.95 -21.50
CA GLN A 706 -7.65 -10.25 -22.87
C GLN A 706 -7.71 -8.95 -23.69
N PRO A 707 -7.34 -8.97 -25.00
CA PRO A 707 -7.50 -7.81 -25.87
C PRO A 707 -8.96 -7.31 -25.83
N ILE A 708 -9.13 -5.99 -25.66
CA ILE A 708 -10.45 -5.32 -25.67
C ILE A 708 -11.00 -5.23 -27.09
#